data_AF-A0A1Z7ZLE4-F1
#
_entry.id   AF-A0A1Z7ZLE4-F1
#
_cell.length_a   1.000
_cell.length_b   1.000
_cell.length_c   1.000
_cell.angle_alpha   90.00
_cell.angle_beta   90.00
_cell.angle_gamma   90.00
#
_symmetry.space_group_name_H-M   'P 1'
#
loop_
_entity.id
_entity.type
_entity.pdbx_description
1 polymer ?
#
loop_
_entity_poly.entity_id
_entity_poly.type
_entity_poly.pdbx_seq_one_letter_code
_entity_poly.pdbx_strand_id
1 'polypeptide(L)'
;MFSTIFFHELKHWFKKPAFYIYMAIFFALSLFIAAANAGIFDSITATTGSSRIVNSPMGIANLFIGLSIFIFFLFPSIIGVSIYRDYKSEMHTILYSYPFTKANYLFAKFFSSILIVTCIVLTISIGMFIGFRLPGTNSELIAAFDFKSYFDTYWLFILPNILLFGAIVFAVVTFTRNIAAGFITVILLLFVQGLTESFLSDPEHRYIAALVDPFGGSAMQYYTRYWTVYEQNELHLPIKEVILYNRLIWLGVASLVFGLVYKFFTFSQNAISFSLFKKNKGERSIKSNFGGITRINLPNVNFDYSFIQNLKTTWRISNIEFKHIVKSWPFISIVLVGLIIVLIGLSDIANPFGTPTYPRTWRMLRGSGGFTLAINICTFLYAGVLVNRSKTVRMNGIEDVTPTPNWSLFLSKFIAIVKMQMLLLCVVMIAGILFQLYKGYYDIEIGLYIKDLFGLRLVNYIVWAFLALFVHALFRNLYLGLFVLIIIGAAIPFLSLAGIEQDLFKYNEGPGFGFNDMNGYGDSLGRYLLYKMYWVLGGLILLVLTGLFWVRGLPHSFKERLKIVSSRFKMPIAITLVVLLIGFMSLGYTIYNETNIENVSYSSKEREKLRVDWEKTYKKYQNIAQPRIVSVKTDVNLFPKTRDFNASGDYIMVNKTDEAIDSVFLSHNDYPSTFEFDRANTLVLEDTIYNFDIYELKRPMKPGDSMTLHFTVKNEPNTLLTRNSPIIANGTFINNFQLFPSLGYSAGRELTDNNTRKKYDLLPNELKPHPSDSTALGNTYISKDSDWIDFETTVSTSDDQIAIAPGYLQKEWTQDGRRYFHYKMDSKILNFYAYNSAEYKVKRDTWKDVKLEIYYHEGHEYNLDRMMKGMKASLAYNSENFSPYQHKQLRIVEFPSGSFAQSFPNTIPFAGDAGFIADVDDSEEGGVDYTYAITVHEVAHQWWAHQVIGADVMGATMLSESLSEYVALKVLEKEIGKTQMRKFLKKSLDDYLTFRTFESKREKPLMYNDGQGYIRYQKGSLVFYALSDYIGEDVLNKALKDYVAEVKFQEPPYTTSIDMVRHIRRVTPDSLQYVIKDMFETITLYNNRIVDVSSTEMENGKYKVDIEFNVSKYRNNEKGKRYYSEVGRDSLSYLPEGKKRPILSTQLQDYIDIGIFTEDDVDGKKKERVLYLKKHKITAINNKISIIVDEKPTEVGVDPYNKLIDTQSNDNRQKM
;
A
#
# COMPACT_ATOMS: atom_id res chain seq x y z
N MET A 1 38.81 -36.77 9.01
CA MET A 1 37.86 -36.89 7.89
C MET A 1 36.88 -35.73 7.79
N PHE A 2 36.18 -35.33 8.86
CA PHE A 2 35.32 -34.13 8.84
C PHE A 2 36.06 -32.89 8.30
N SER A 3 37.20 -32.53 8.91
CA SER A 3 38.03 -31.39 8.51
C SER A 3 38.46 -31.47 7.04
N THR A 4 38.86 -32.65 6.59
CA THR A 4 39.26 -32.90 5.20
C THR A 4 38.13 -32.61 4.21
N ILE A 5 36.92 -33.12 4.46
CA ILE A 5 35.75 -32.88 3.62
C ILE A 5 35.36 -31.40 3.68
N PHE A 6 35.33 -30.82 4.87
CA PHE A 6 34.97 -29.42 5.11
C PHE A 6 35.89 -28.45 4.35
N PHE A 7 37.21 -28.57 4.52
CA PHE A 7 38.17 -27.72 3.82
C PHE A 7 38.22 -28.00 2.31
N HIS A 8 37.94 -29.22 1.87
CA HIS A 8 37.81 -29.53 0.44
C HIS A 8 36.61 -28.78 -0.19
N GLU A 9 35.45 -28.80 0.47
CA GLU A 9 34.27 -28.06 0.01
C GLU A 9 34.54 -26.54 -0.03
N LEU A 10 35.19 -25.98 1.00
CA LEU A 10 35.59 -24.57 1.01
C LEU A 10 36.55 -24.23 -0.14
N LYS A 11 37.60 -25.03 -0.33
CA LYS A 11 38.57 -24.84 -1.42
C LYS A 11 37.89 -24.92 -2.79
N HIS A 12 36.88 -25.78 -2.94
CA HIS A 12 36.08 -25.87 -4.16
C HIS A 12 35.25 -24.61 -4.39
N TRP A 13 34.58 -24.09 -3.37
CA TRP A 13 33.81 -22.85 -3.47
C TRP A 13 34.67 -21.63 -3.77
N PHE A 14 35.82 -21.48 -3.10
CA PHE A 14 36.76 -20.38 -3.36
C PHE A 14 37.40 -20.42 -4.75
N LYS A 15 37.35 -21.57 -5.45
CA LYS A 15 37.78 -21.67 -6.85
C LYS A 15 36.66 -21.39 -7.86
N LYS A 16 35.40 -21.30 -7.41
CA LYS A 16 34.26 -21.06 -8.30
C LYS A 16 34.02 -19.56 -8.51
N PRO A 17 33.92 -19.09 -9.77
CA PRO A 17 33.55 -17.71 -10.05
C PRO A 17 32.20 -17.29 -9.45
N ALA A 18 31.24 -18.22 -9.36
CA ALA A 18 29.90 -17.96 -8.84
C ALA A 18 29.92 -17.39 -7.41
N PHE A 19 30.83 -17.83 -6.55
CA PHE A 19 30.95 -17.34 -5.17
C PHE A 19 31.25 -15.83 -5.14
N TYR A 20 32.27 -15.41 -5.89
CA TYR A 20 32.66 -13.99 -5.98
C TYR A 20 31.61 -13.14 -6.70
N ILE A 21 30.93 -13.70 -7.72
CA ILE A 21 29.83 -13.02 -8.40
C ILE A 21 28.68 -12.74 -7.42
N TYR A 22 28.30 -13.71 -6.59
CA TYR A 22 27.25 -13.50 -5.58
C TYR A 22 27.66 -12.45 -4.56
N MET A 23 28.90 -12.51 -4.04
CA MET A 23 29.41 -11.48 -3.12
C MET A 23 29.38 -10.09 -3.77
N ALA A 24 29.82 -9.97 -5.03
CA ALA A 24 29.85 -8.70 -5.75
C ALA A 24 28.44 -8.14 -5.98
N ILE A 25 27.46 -8.99 -6.35
CA ILE A 25 26.07 -8.56 -6.54
C ILE A 25 25.49 -8.06 -5.21
N PHE A 26 25.61 -8.83 -4.12
CA PHE A 26 25.06 -8.41 -2.82
C PHE A 26 25.77 -7.19 -2.24
N PHE A 27 27.08 -7.09 -2.43
CA PHE A 27 27.84 -5.90 -2.06
C PHE A 27 27.38 -4.67 -2.84
N ALA A 28 27.29 -4.77 -4.17
CA ALA A 28 26.86 -3.65 -5.02
C ALA A 28 25.41 -3.24 -4.73
N LEU A 29 24.51 -4.23 -4.56
CA LEU A 29 23.11 -3.98 -4.25
C LEU A 29 22.93 -3.31 -2.88
N SER A 30 23.58 -3.84 -1.84
CA SER A 30 23.51 -3.27 -0.50
C SER A 30 24.15 -1.88 -0.41
N LEU A 31 25.30 -1.69 -1.07
CA LEU A 31 25.97 -0.40 -1.17
C LEU A 31 25.10 0.62 -1.90
N PHE A 32 24.53 0.25 -3.05
CA PHE A 32 23.65 1.12 -3.83
C PHE A 32 22.41 1.52 -3.03
N ILE A 33 21.68 0.55 -2.46
CA ILE A 33 20.46 0.84 -1.70
C ILE A 33 20.76 1.65 -0.45
N ALA A 34 21.82 1.34 0.29
CA ALA A 34 22.20 2.11 1.48
C ALA A 34 22.62 3.55 1.11
N ALA A 35 23.42 3.74 0.07
CA ALA A 35 23.83 5.05 -0.40
C ALA A 35 22.65 5.88 -0.94
N ALA A 36 21.75 5.24 -1.70
CA ALA A 36 20.54 5.86 -2.21
C ALA A 36 19.60 6.31 -1.08
N ASN A 37 19.37 5.45 -0.08
CA ASN A 37 18.56 5.84 1.10
C ASN A 37 19.23 6.95 1.91
N ALA A 38 20.56 7.01 1.93
CA ALA A 38 21.31 8.12 2.53
C ALA A 38 21.42 9.36 1.63
N GLY A 39 20.69 9.44 0.51
CA GLY A 39 20.61 10.64 -0.32
C GLY A 39 21.82 10.91 -1.23
N ILE A 40 22.62 9.91 -1.60
CA ILE A 40 23.78 10.10 -2.50
C ILE A 40 23.39 10.73 -3.86
N PHE A 41 22.14 10.53 -4.29
CA PHE A 41 21.61 11.02 -5.55
C PHE A 41 20.78 12.32 -5.39
N ASP A 42 20.80 12.98 -4.23
CA ASP A 42 20.04 14.22 -3.94
C ASP A 42 20.42 15.42 -4.84
N SER A 43 21.50 15.30 -5.63
CA SER A 43 21.92 16.25 -6.66
C SER A 43 21.14 16.10 -7.97
N ILE A 44 20.70 14.88 -8.29
CA ILE A 44 19.98 14.52 -9.53
C ILE A 44 18.52 14.12 -9.28
N THR A 45 18.16 13.75 -8.04
CA THR A 45 16.80 13.39 -7.60
C THR A 45 16.30 14.37 -6.54
N ALA A 46 15.01 14.30 -6.19
CA ALA A 46 14.48 15.03 -5.05
C ALA A 46 15.29 14.73 -3.79
N THR A 47 15.49 15.75 -2.96
CA THR A 47 16.27 15.63 -1.73
C THR A 47 15.60 14.62 -0.81
N THR A 48 16.38 13.66 -0.33
CA THR A 48 15.90 12.66 0.61
C THR A 48 15.71 13.34 1.97
N GLY A 49 14.45 13.60 2.33
CA GLY A 49 14.04 14.11 3.63
C GLY A 49 13.32 13.02 4.42
N SER A 50 13.72 12.79 5.66
CA SER A 50 13.11 11.78 6.54
C SER A 50 13.31 12.15 8.00
N SER A 51 12.27 11.97 8.82
CA SER A 51 12.38 12.01 10.29
C SER A 51 13.07 10.77 10.87
N ARG A 52 13.12 9.69 10.09
CA ARG A 52 13.82 8.44 10.42
C ARG A 52 15.27 8.51 9.95
N ILE A 53 16.18 8.21 10.87
CA ILE A 53 17.61 8.04 10.58
C ILE A 53 17.78 6.72 9.83
N VAL A 54 18.44 6.74 8.67
CA VAL A 54 18.45 5.59 7.75
C VAL A 54 19.33 4.44 8.24
N ASN A 55 20.34 4.73 9.05
CA ASN A 55 21.16 3.73 9.74
C ASN A 55 20.83 3.58 11.23
N SER A 56 19.61 3.93 11.64
CA SER A 56 19.07 3.59 12.96
C SER A 56 19.02 2.08 13.17
N PRO A 57 18.87 1.58 14.42
CA PRO A 57 18.71 0.15 14.67
C PRO A 57 17.58 -0.48 13.85
N MET A 58 16.44 0.20 13.77
CA MET A 58 15.30 -0.24 12.96
C MET A 58 15.59 -0.15 11.45
N GLY A 59 16.24 0.92 10.98
CA GLY A 59 16.63 1.09 9.58
C GLY A 59 17.60 -0.01 9.11
N ILE A 60 18.61 -0.33 9.91
CA ILE A 60 19.54 -1.44 9.66
C ILE A 60 18.78 -2.76 9.63
N ALA A 61 17.93 -3.03 10.62
CA ALA A 61 17.17 -4.27 10.69
C ALA A 61 16.31 -4.50 9.44
N ASN A 62 15.54 -3.48 9.04
CA ASN A 62 14.65 -3.55 7.88
C ASN A 62 15.41 -3.75 6.56
N LEU A 63 16.47 -2.96 6.33
CA LEU A 63 17.26 -3.07 5.10
C LEU A 63 17.99 -4.41 5.01
N PHE A 64 18.52 -4.89 6.14
CA PHE A 64 19.25 -6.15 6.19
C PHE A 64 18.32 -7.37 6.04
N ILE A 65 17.17 -7.39 6.72
CA ILE A 65 16.14 -8.43 6.56
C ILE A 65 15.62 -8.45 5.11
N GLY A 66 15.29 -7.28 4.54
CA GLY A 66 14.80 -7.18 3.16
C GLY A 66 15.79 -7.73 2.14
N LEU A 67 17.08 -7.37 2.25
CA LEU A 67 18.12 -7.91 1.37
C LEU A 67 18.39 -9.40 1.58
N SER A 68 18.20 -9.91 2.80
CA SER A 68 18.41 -11.33 3.12
C SER A 68 17.44 -12.28 2.43
N ILE A 69 16.23 -11.80 2.06
CA ILE A 69 15.22 -12.59 1.34
C ILE A 69 15.78 -13.13 0.01
N PHE A 70 16.57 -12.33 -0.70
CA PHE A 70 17.20 -12.76 -1.97
C PHE A 70 18.24 -13.87 -1.77
N ILE A 71 18.83 -13.99 -0.58
CA ILE A 71 19.84 -15.00 -0.27
C ILE A 71 19.20 -16.38 -0.18
N PHE A 72 17.93 -16.48 0.22
CA PHE A 72 17.23 -17.76 0.30
C PHE A 72 17.15 -18.46 -1.07
N PHE A 73 17.07 -17.70 -2.18
CA PHE A 73 17.16 -18.26 -3.53
C PHE A 73 18.53 -18.87 -3.87
N LEU A 74 19.59 -18.57 -3.11
CA LEU A 74 20.90 -19.19 -3.24
C LEU A 74 21.05 -20.48 -2.42
N PHE A 75 20.14 -20.79 -1.49
CA PHE A 75 20.30 -21.94 -0.61
C PHE A 75 20.32 -23.27 -1.39
N PRO A 76 19.45 -23.50 -2.39
CA PRO A 76 19.49 -24.72 -3.18
C PRO A 76 20.76 -24.82 -4.03
N SER A 77 21.29 -23.69 -4.53
CA SER A 77 22.48 -23.63 -5.39
C SER A 77 23.80 -23.75 -4.62
N ILE A 78 23.79 -23.49 -3.31
CA ILE A 78 24.97 -23.57 -2.45
C ILE A 78 24.88 -24.77 -1.49
N ILE A 79 23.89 -24.76 -0.61
CA ILE A 79 23.67 -25.79 0.41
C ILE A 79 23.19 -27.08 -0.26
N GLY A 80 22.16 -27.02 -1.10
CA GLY A 80 21.64 -28.18 -1.83
C GLY A 80 22.68 -28.82 -2.76
N VAL A 81 23.45 -28.01 -3.50
CA VAL A 81 24.51 -28.50 -4.40
C VAL A 81 25.61 -29.28 -3.65
N SER A 82 25.94 -28.91 -2.41
CA SER A 82 27.03 -29.56 -1.67
C SER A 82 26.88 -31.08 -1.60
N ILE A 83 25.65 -31.55 -1.39
CA ILE A 83 25.31 -32.98 -1.35
C ILE A 83 24.86 -33.50 -2.72
N TYR A 84 24.09 -32.72 -3.48
CA TYR A 84 23.61 -33.13 -4.80
C TYR A 84 24.75 -33.35 -5.81
N ARG A 85 25.87 -32.64 -5.68
CA ARG A 85 27.01 -32.74 -6.59
C ARG A 85 27.54 -34.16 -6.69
N ASP A 86 27.66 -34.87 -5.56
CA ASP A 86 28.21 -36.22 -5.52
C ASP A 86 27.29 -37.22 -6.24
N TYR A 87 25.97 -36.97 -6.23
CA TYR A 87 25.01 -37.72 -7.03
C TYR A 87 25.08 -37.36 -8.51
N LYS A 88 25.09 -36.06 -8.82
CA LYS A 88 25.14 -35.54 -10.20
C LYS A 88 26.38 -36.00 -10.97
N SER A 89 27.53 -36.09 -10.31
CA SER A 89 28.78 -36.55 -10.91
C SER A 89 29.03 -38.04 -10.73
N GLU A 90 28.08 -38.79 -10.16
CA GLU A 90 28.21 -40.21 -9.82
C GLU A 90 29.36 -40.55 -8.85
N MET A 91 30.01 -39.54 -8.26
CA MET A 91 31.16 -39.70 -7.36
C MET A 91 30.77 -40.34 -6.03
N HIS A 92 29.49 -40.28 -5.64
CA HIS A 92 28.97 -40.98 -4.46
C HIS A 92 29.26 -42.50 -4.49
N THR A 93 29.34 -43.11 -5.68
CA THR A 93 29.69 -44.54 -5.84
C THR A 93 31.08 -44.87 -5.28
N ILE A 94 32.02 -43.93 -5.42
CA ILE A 94 33.40 -44.03 -4.94
C ILE A 94 33.51 -43.48 -3.51
N LEU A 95 32.91 -42.33 -3.22
CA LEU A 95 33.02 -41.71 -1.90
C LEU A 95 32.45 -42.60 -0.79
N TYR A 96 31.38 -43.35 -1.06
CA TYR A 96 30.72 -44.18 -0.05
C TYR A 96 31.50 -45.46 0.30
N SER A 97 32.60 -45.78 -0.40
CA SER A 97 33.50 -46.89 -0.03
C SER A 97 34.64 -46.46 0.91
N TYR A 98 34.82 -45.17 1.17
CA TYR A 98 35.83 -44.68 2.10
C TYR A 98 35.39 -44.82 3.57
N PRO A 99 36.33 -45.00 4.53
CA PRO A 99 36.02 -45.23 5.93
C PRO A 99 35.72 -43.94 6.70
N PHE A 100 34.69 -43.19 6.28
CA PHE A 100 34.19 -42.03 7.03
C PHE A 100 32.76 -42.24 7.53
N THR A 101 32.46 -41.68 8.70
CA THR A 101 31.14 -41.81 9.33
C THR A 101 30.10 -40.89 8.68
N LYS A 102 28.81 -41.19 8.87
CA LYS A 102 27.69 -40.32 8.46
C LYS A 102 27.83 -38.90 9.01
N ALA A 103 28.26 -38.78 10.27
CA ALA A 103 28.49 -37.50 10.93
C ALA A 103 29.55 -36.67 10.20
N ASN A 104 30.70 -37.29 9.90
CA ASN A 104 31.80 -36.63 9.20
C ASN A 104 31.37 -36.12 7.81
N TYR A 105 30.52 -36.87 7.10
CA TYR A 105 30.07 -36.50 5.75
C TYR A 105 29.00 -35.40 5.77
N LEU A 106 27.91 -35.59 6.53
CA LEU A 106 26.77 -34.68 6.51
C LEU A 106 27.09 -33.32 7.15
N PHE A 107 27.69 -33.33 8.35
CA PHE A 107 28.00 -32.07 9.04
C PHE A 107 29.06 -31.28 8.27
N ALA A 108 30.07 -31.93 7.66
CA ALA A 108 31.10 -31.22 6.91
C ALA A 108 30.51 -30.50 5.69
N LYS A 109 29.65 -31.18 4.92
CA LYS A 109 28.98 -30.58 3.75
C LYS A 109 27.99 -29.48 4.16
N PHE A 110 27.22 -29.71 5.20
CA PHE A 110 26.26 -28.71 5.68
C PHE A 110 26.95 -27.46 6.21
N PHE A 111 27.85 -27.59 7.20
CA PHE A 111 28.52 -26.43 7.79
C PHE A 111 29.45 -25.71 6.81
N SER A 112 30.10 -26.41 5.89
CA SER A 112 30.92 -25.73 4.86
C SER A 112 30.06 -24.84 3.97
N SER A 113 28.89 -25.31 3.52
CA SER A 113 27.98 -24.48 2.74
C SER A 113 27.32 -23.36 3.55
N ILE A 114 26.97 -23.60 4.82
CA ILE A 114 26.46 -22.54 5.71
C ILE A 114 27.49 -21.44 5.89
N LEU A 115 28.77 -21.78 6.08
CA LEU A 115 29.85 -20.80 6.17
C LEU A 115 29.97 -19.98 4.88
N ILE A 116 29.87 -20.61 3.71
CA ILE A 116 29.89 -19.90 2.41
C ILE A 116 28.73 -18.91 2.30
N VAL A 117 27.51 -19.30 2.68
CA VAL A 117 26.35 -18.39 2.69
C VAL A 117 26.57 -17.25 3.68
N THR A 118 27.03 -17.56 4.89
CA THR A 118 27.36 -16.59 5.96
C THR A 118 28.34 -15.53 5.46
N CYS A 119 29.41 -15.94 4.75
CA CYS A 119 30.36 -15.03 4.13
C CYS A 119 29.73 -14.11 3.07
N ILE A 120 28.81 -14.63 2.25
CA ILE A 120 28.07 -13.81 1.27
C ILE A 120 27.18 -12.80 2.01
N VAL A 121 26.50 -13.21 3.07
CA VAL A 121 25.60 -12.31 3.81
C VAL A 121 26.37 -11.20 4.53
N LEU A 122 27.59 -11.49 5.01
CA LEU A 122 28.47 -10.47 5.62
C LEU A 122 28.82 -9.34 4.63
N THR A 123 28.86 -9.60 3.32
CA THR A 123 29.12 -8.53 2.35
C THR A 123 28.00 -7.50 2.28
N ILE A 124 26.77 -7.86 2.69
CA ILE A 124 25.65 -6.92 2.82
C ILE A 124 25.94 -5.92 3.95
N SER A 125 26.40 -6.38 5.12
CA SER A 125 26.76 -5.48 6.22
C SER A 125 27.87 -4.52 5.82
N ILE A 126 28.88 -5.02 5.11
CA ILE A 126 30.00 -4.20 4.62
C ILE A 126 29.51 -3.20 3.57
N GLY A 127 28.68 -3.63 2.62
CA GLY A 127 28.09 -2.75 1.61
C GLY A 127 27.21 -1.67 2.22
N MET A 128 26.38 -2.00 3.22
CA MET A 128 25.60 -1.02 3.99
C MET A 128 26.48 -0.02 4.73
N PHE A 129 27.51 -0.52 5.43
CA PHE A 129 28.42 0.31 6.20
C PHE A 129 29.12 1.37 5.32
N ILE A 130 29.60 0.94 4.15
CA ILE A 130 30.24 1.82 3.15
C ILE A 130 29.21 2.72 2.48
N GLY A 131 28.06 2.18 2.06
CA GLY A 131 27.02 2.90 1.33
C GLY A 131 26.49 4.11 2.09
N PHE A 132 26.20 3.96 3.39
CA PHE A 132 25.80 5.06 4.26
C PHE A 132 26.89 6.12 4.51
N ARG A 133 28.12 5.90 4.04
CA ARG A 133 29.27 6.80 4.29
C ARG A 133 29.96 7.22 3.01
N LEU A 134 29.35 6.98 1.86
CA LEU A 134 29.89 7.45 0.60
C LEU A 134 29.90 8.99 0.57
N PRO A 135 30.94 9.61 -0.02
CA PRO A 135 30.94 11.05 -0.24
C PRO A 135 29.70 11.48 -1.03
N GLY A 136 28.99 12.49 -0.53
CA GLY A 136 27.75 13.00 -1.13
C GLY A 136 26.45 12.52 -0.45
N THR A 137 26.54 11.63 0.54
CA THR A 137 25.39 11.27 1.39
C THR A 137 24.99 12.41 2.35
N ASN A 138 23.72 12.46 2.73
CA ASN A 138 23.16 13.45 3.64
C ASN A 138 23.48 13.10 5.10
N SER A 139 24.40 13.86 5.71
CA SER A 139 24.85 13.64 7.09
C SER A 139 23.74 13.78 8.14
N GLU A 140 22.64 14.48 7.85
CA GLU A 140 21.51 14.65 8.78
C GLU A 140 20.66 13.38 8.91
N LEU A 141 20.72 12.50 7.90
CA LEU A 141 20.01 11.21 7.91
C LEU A 141 20.84 10.08 8.52
N ILE A 142 22.11 10.33 8.84
CA ILE A 142 23.07 9.30 9.24
C ILE A 142 23.54 9.55 10.68
N ALA A 143 23.28 8.60 11.56
CA ALA A 143 23.85 8.55 12.91
C ALA A 143 25.25 7.93 12.93
N ALA A 144 25.91 8.03 14.08
CA ALA A 144 27.17 7.34 14.35
C ALA A 144 27.05 5.83 14.08
N PHE A 145 28.18 5.18 13.75
CA PHE A 145 28.20 3.74 13.55
C PHE A 145 27.88 3.02 14.87
N ASP A 146 26.79 2.27 14.89
CA ASP A 146 26.43 1.41 16.00
C ASP A 146 26.60 -0.06 15.61
N PHE A 147 27.69 -0.68 16.07
CA PHE A 147 27.98 -2.09 15.83
C PHE A 147 26.89 -3.01 16.38
N LYS A 148 26.27 -2.64 17.52
CA LYS A 148 25.28 -3.47 18.20
C LYS A 148 24.07 -3.73 17.31
N SER A 149 23.59 -2.72 16.59
CA SER A 149 22.45 -2.87 15.65
C SER A 149 22.70 -3.87 14.53
N TYR A 150 23.90 -3.86 13.93
CA TYR A 150 24.29 -4.85 12.92
C TYR A 150 24.40 -6.25 13.53
N PHE A 151 25.05 -6.35 14.68
CA PHE A 151 25.26 -7.63 15.36
C PHE A 151 23.95 -8.27 15.82
N ASP A 152 23.08 -7.51 16.47
CA ASP A 152 21.77 -7.99 16.96
C ASP A 152 20.92 -8.49 15.80
N THR A 153 20.82 -7.73 14.71
CA THR A 153 20.08 -8.14 13.51
C THR A 153 20.66 -9.43 12.93
N TYR A 154 21.99 -9.50 12.83
CA TYR A 154 22.68 -10.65 12.24
C TYR A 154 22.49 -11.92 13.06
N TRP A 155 22.75 -11.85 14.37
CA TRP A 155 22.69 -13.01 15.26
C TRP A 155 21.25 -13.43 15.58
N LEU A 156 20.32 -12.49 15.78
CA LEU A 156 18.96 -12.82 16.18
C LEU A 156 18.07 -13.24 15.01
N PHE A 157 18.29 -12.72 13.80
CA PHE A 157 17.38 -12.95 12.66
C PHE A 157 18.09 -13.71 11.54
N ILE A 158 19.22 -13.19 11.06
CA ILE A 158 19.86 -13.69 9.84
C ILE A 158 20.45 -15.10 10.04
N LEU A 159 21.26 -15.32 11.07
CA LEU A 159 21.92 -16.60 11.29
C LEU A 159 20.92 -17.74 11.60
N PRO A 160 19.90 -17.56 12.47
CA PRO A 160 18.84 -18.55 12.67
C PRO A 160 18.10 -18.90 11.37
N ASN A 161 17.79 -17.89 10.54
CA ASN A 161 17.13 -18.11 9.25
C ASN A 161 18.02 -18.90 8.28
N ILE A 162 19.33 -18.61 8.23
CA ILE A 162 20.29 -19.38 7.42
C ILE A 162 20.33 -20.85 7.87
N LEU A 163 20.36 -21.10 9.18
CA LEU A 163 20.39 -22.46 9.72
C LEU A 163 19.07 -23.21 9.44
N LEU A 164 17.92 -22.58 9.71
CA LEU A 164 16.60 -23.17 9.49
C LEU A 164 16.37 -23.52 8.02
N PHE A 165 16.35 -22.50 7.15
CA PHE A 165 16.03 -22.71 5.74
C PHE A 165 17.14 -23.50 5.05
N GLY A 166 18.39 -23.35 5.50
CA GLY A 166 19.50 -24.17 5.05
C GLY A 166 19.30 -25.65 5.37
N ALA A 167 18.90 -25.99 6.61
CA ALA A 167 18.65 -27.37 7.03
C ALA A 167 17.47 -27.99 6.26
N ILE A 168 16.39 -27.24 6.05
CA ILE A 168 15.23 -27.70 5.28
C ILE A 168 15.63 -27.97 3.82
N VAL A 169 16.33 -27.04 3.16
CA VAL A 169 16.80 -27.23 1.79
C VAL A 169 17.79 -28.40 1.70
N PHE A 170 18.72 -28.51 2.65
CA PHE A 170 19.67 -29.63 2.70
C PHE A 170 18.92 -30.97 2.83
N ALA A 171 17.92 -31.05 3.70
CA ALA A 171 17.12 -32.24 3.89
C ALA A 171 16.36 -32.65 2.62
N VAL A 172 15.62 -31.71 2.03
CA VAL A 172 14.84 -31.96 0.81
C VAL A 172 15.75 -32.42 -0.33
N VAL A 173 16.88 -31.75 -0.54
CA VAL A 173 17.79 -32.11 -1.63
C VAL A 173 18.50 -33.44 -1.36
N THR A 174 18.81 -33.76 -0.09
CA THR A 174 19.41 -35.04 0.29
C THR A 174 18.48 -36.21 0.00
N PHE A 175 17.21 -36.11 0.39
CA PHE A 175 16.24 -37.19 0.23
C PHE A 175 15.73 -37.32 -1.21
N THR A 176 15.43 -36.20 -1.87
CA THR A 176 14.92 -36.22 -3.25
C THR A 176 16.01 -36.46 -4.28
N ARG A 177 17.28 -36.21 -3.91
CA ARG A 177 18.42 -36.10 -4.84
C ARG A 177 18.09 -35.19 -6.02
N ASN A 178 17.34 -34.12 -5.77
CA ASN A 178 16.91 -33.17 -6.78
C ASN A 178 17.07 -31.74 -6.27
N ILE A 179 17.98 -31.01 -6.88
CA ILE A 179 18.20 -29.60 -6.59
C ILE A 179 16.98 -28.71 -6.88
N ALA A 180 16.16 -29.06 -7.88
CA ALA A 180 14.95 -28.32 -8.19
C ALA A 180 13.94 -28.41 -7.04
N ALA A 181 13.91 -29.53 -6.30
CA ALA A 181 13.08 -29.66 -5.11
C ALA A 181 13.50 -28.67 -4.00
N GLY A 182 14.79 -28.35 -3.90
CA GLY A 182 15.28 -27.30 -3.02
C GLY A 182 14.73 -25.91 -3.38
N PHE A 183 14.70 -25.56 -4.67
CA PHE A 183 14.12 -24.28 -5.13
C PHE A 183 12.61 -24.19 -4.87
N ILE A 184 11.88 -25.27 -5.14
CA ILE A 184 10.44 -25.37 -4.79
C ILE A 184 10.24 -25.10 -3.30
N THR A 185 11.09 -25.68 -2.47
CA THR A 185 11.00 -25.58 -1.00
C THR A 185 11.17 -24.14 -0.54
N VAL A 186 12.13 -23.39 -1.09
CA VAL A 186 12.30 -21.96 -0.75
C VAL A 186 11.06 -21.15 -1.13
N ILE A 187 10.51 -21.37 -2.33
CA ILE A 187 9.30 -20.68 -2.79
C ILE A 187 8.12 -21.01 -1.87
N LEU A 188 7.94 -22.29 -1.50
CA LEU A 188 6.90 -22.72 -0.57
C LEU A 188 7.07 -22.08 0.82
N LEU A 189 8.30 -21.92 1.32
CA LEU A 189 8.54 -21.33 2.64
C LEU A 189 8.27 -19.83 2.68
N LEU A 190 8.71 -19.07 1.66
CA LEU A 190 8.34 -17.66 1.50
C LEU A 190 6.83 -17.48 1.42
N PHE A 191 6.16 -18.44 0.77
CA PHE A 191 4.71 -18.42 0.64
C PHE A 191 3.98 -18.77 1.94
N VAL A 192 4.39 -19.82 2.66
CA VAL A 192 3.83 -20.18 3.96
C VAL A 192 3.99 -19.03 4.95
N GLN A 193 5.09 -18.29 4.87
CA GLN A 193 5.26 -17.05 5.65
C GLN A 193 4.18 -16.02 5.29
N GLY A 194 4.05 -15.64 4.01
CA GLY A 194 3.05 -14.65 3.60
C GLY A 194 1.61 -15.05 3.97
N LEU A 195 1.29 -16.35 3.86
CA LEU A 195 0.02 -16.91 4.35
C LEU A 195 -0.17 -16.71 5.85
N THR A 196 0.85 -17.06 6.63
CA THR A 196 0.81 -16.99 8.09
C THR A 196 0.64 -15.55 8.55
N GLU A 197 1.33 -14.60 7.90
CA GLU A 197 1.23 -13.16 8.16
C GLU A 197 -0.16 -12.60 7.82
N SER A 198 -0.76 -13.03 6.69
CA SER A 198 -2.11 -12.60 6.29
C SER A 198 -3.20 -13.19 7.19
N PHE A 199 -3.20 -14.51 7.42
CA PHE A 199 -4.20 -15.18 8.25
C PHE A 199 -4.13 -14.82 9.73
N LEU A 200 -2.95 -14.49 10.25
CA LEU A 200 -2.74 -14.11 11.65
C LEU A 200 -2.53 -12.58 11.80
N SER A 201 -2.98 -11.80 10.82
CA SER A 201 -2.87 -10.33 10.82
C SER A 201 -3.76 -9.67 11.89
N ASP A 202 -4.85 -10.35 12.26
CA ASP A 202 -5.79 -9.87 13.26
C ASP A 202 -5.11 -9.52 14.59
N PRO A 203 -5.55 -8.43 15.25
CA PRO A 203 -5.00 -8.02 16.54
C PRO A 203 -4.93 -9.13 17.61
N GLU A 204 -5.88 -10.06 17.58
CA GLU A 204 -5.99 -11.16 18.54
C GLU A 204 -4.98 -12.29 18.28
N HIS A 205 -4.60 -12.49 17.02
CA HIS A 205 -3.71 -13.57 16.60
C HIS A 205 -2.23 -13.19 16.59
N ARG A 206 -1.88 -11.93 16.89
CA ARG A 206 -0.51 -11.39 16.79
C ARG A 206 0.54 -12.16 17.59
N TYR A 207 0.20 -12.64 18.79
CA TYR A 207 1.13 -13.42 19.60
C TYR A 207 1.47 -14.76 18.92
N ILE A 208 0.45 -15.45 18.39
CA ILE A 208 0.64 -16.69 17.65
C ILE A 208 1.38 -16.41 16.34
N ALA A 209 1.03 -15.35 15.63
CA ALA A 209 1.74 -14.89 14.44
C ALA A 209 3.24 -14.72 14.72
N ALA A 210 3.56 -14.05 15.83
CA ALA A 210 4.93 -13.82 16.26
C ALA A 210 5.69 -15.12 16.58
N LEU A 211 5.03 -16.17 17.07
CA LEU A 211 5.69 -17.47 17.34
C LEU A 211 5.82 -18.33 16.07
N VAL A 212 4.81 -18.32 15.20
CA VAL A 212 4.71 -19.18 14.02
C VAL A 212 5.42 -18.59 12.80
N ASP A 213 5.80 -17.31 12.80
CA ASP A 213 6.60 -16.73 11.72
C ASP A 213 8.07 -17.23 11.78
N PRO A 214 8.53 -18.04 10.80
CA PRO A 214 9.89 -18.57 10.79
C PRO A 214 10.97 -17.52 10.49
N PHE A 215 10.62 -16.37 9.91
CA PHE A 215 11.54 -15.28 9.62
C PHE A 215 11.67 -14.34 10.83
N GLY A 216 10.62 -14.30 11.65
CA GLY A 216 10.43 -13.53 12.88
C GLY A 216 10.30 -12.02 12.69
N GLY A 217 9.92 -11.58 11.49
CA GLY A 217 9.46 -10.21 11.26
C GLY A 217 8.24 -9.88 12.12
N SER A 218 7.29 -10.81 12.24
CA SER A 218 6.13 -10.69 13.14
C SER A 218 6.53 -10.61 14.61
N ALA A 219 7.55 -11.37 15.03
CA ALA A 219 8.09 -11.29 16.39
C ALA A 219 8.75 -9.95 16.69
N MET A 220 9.44 -9.37 15.71
CA MET A 220 9.99 -8.01 15.81
C MET A 220 8.84 -6.99 15.91
N GLN A 221 7.89 -7.03 14.97
CA GLN A 221 6.75 -6.12 14.92
C GLN A 221 5.88 -6.20 16.17
N TYR A 222 5.74 -7.37 16.80
CA TYR A 222 4.97 -7.53 18.05
C TYR A 222 5.42 -6.54 19.14
N TYR A 223 6.71 -6.23 19.23
CA TYR A 223 7.22 -5.25 20.20
C TYR A 223 7.45 -3.85 19.64
N THR A 224 7.59 -3.71 18.32
CA THR A 224 8.02 -2.44 17.69
C THR A 224 6.94 -1.75 16.86
N ARG A 225 5.77 -2.37 16.66
CA ARG A 225 4.69 -1.85 15.81
C ARG A 225 4.25 -0.43 16.14
N TYR A 226 4.22 -0.08 17.43
CA TYR A 226 3.81 1.24 17.91
C TYR A 226 4.99 2.15 18.27
N TRP A 227 6.21 1.78 17.89
CA TRP A 227 7.37 2.62 18.14
C TRP A 227 7.22 3.93 17.38
N THR A 228 7.34 5.03 18.12
CA THR A 228 7.42 6.35 17.50
C THR A 228 8.70 6.48 16.69
N VAL A 229 8.80 7.51 15.86
CA VAL A 229 10.03 7.78 15.09
C VAL A 229 11.25 7.93 16.01
N TYR A 230 11.10 8.61 17.14
CA TYR A 230 12.18 8.70 18.13
C TYR A 230 12.62 7.32 18.64
N GLU A 231 11.68 6.43 18.92
CA GLU A 231 11.98 5.08 19.39
C GLU A 231 12.65 4.22 18.31
N GLN A 232 12.20 4.32 17.06
CA GLN A 232 12.83 3.61 15.94
C GLN A 232 14.27 4.10 15.68
N ASN A 233 14.54 5.38 15.94
CA ASN A 233 15.86 5.98 15.77
C ASN A 233 16.85 5.58 16.88
N GLU A 234 16.38 5.50 18.13
CA GLU A 234 17.25 5.37 19.31
C GLU A 234 17.27 3.99 19.96
N LEU A 235 16.16 3.23 19.90
CA LEU A 235 16.05 1.96 20.62
C LEU A 235 16.60 0.79 19.78
N HIS A 236 17.49 0.00 20.40
CA HIS A 236 17.91 -1.29 19.85
C HIS A 236 16.76 -2.29 19.81
N LEU A 237 16.85 -3.25 18.90
CA LEU A 237 15.91 -4.36 18.80
C LEU A 237 15.71 -5.04 20.17
N PRO A 238 14.46 -5.19 20.63
CA PRO A 238 14.19 -5.73 21.95
C PRO A 238 14.52 -7.22 21.99
N ILE A 239 15.41 -7.64 22.89
CA ILE A 239 15.64 -9.07 23.16
C ILE A 239 14.69 -9.51 24.27
N LYS A 240 13.47 -9.88 23.88
CA LYS A 240 12.38 -10.26 24.78
C LYS A 240 11.87 -11.67 24.51
N GLU A 241 11.01 -12.17 25.40
CA GLU A 241 10.56 -13.56 25.42
C GLU A 241 9.97 -14.05 24.08
N VAL A 242 9.11 -13.28 23.40
CA VAL A 242 8.48 -13.74 22.15
C VAL A 242 9.50 -13.91 21.03
N ILE A 243 10.50 -13.03 20.93
CA ILE A 243 11.59 -13.15 19.96
C ILE A 243 12.45 -14.37 20.31
N LEU A 244 12.79 -14.56 21.59
CA LEU A 244 13.60 -15.71 22.03
C LEU A 244 12.86 -17.03 21.83
N TYR A 245 11.57 -17.11 22.19
CA TYR A 245 10.72 -18.28 21.97
C TYR A 245 10.63 -18.61 20.50
N ASN A 246 10.38 -17.62 19.64
CA ASN A 246 10.43 -17.80 18.20
C ASN A 246 11.78 -18.40 17.75
N ARG A 247 12.92 -17.81 18.15
CA ARG A 247 14.24 -18.32 17.74
C ARG A 247 14.53 -19.72 18.25
N LEU A 248 14.15 -20.04 19.48
CA LEU A 248 14.34 -21.37 20.05
C LEU A 248 13.44 -22.41 19.37
N ILE A 249 12.18 -22.09 19.08
CA ILE A 249 11.26 -22.95 18.33
C ILE A 249 11.88 -23.30 16.97
N TRP A 250 12.28 -22.28 16.20
CA TRP A 250 12.76 -22.48 14.84
C TRP A 250 14.15 -23.09 14.77
N LEU A 251 15.06 -22.80 15.72
CA LEU A 251 16.32 -23.53 15.86
C LEU A 251 16.09 -24.99 16.30
N GLY A 252 15.07 -25.24 17.12
CA GLY A 252 14.61 -26.59 17.48
C GLY A 252 14.12 -27.35 16.25
N VAL A 253 13.28 -26.73 15.41
CA VAL A 253 12.82 -27.28 14.14
C VAL A 253 14.00 -27.55 13.19
N ALA A 254 14.95 -26.61 13.06
CA ALA A 254 16.15 -26.80 12.25
C ALA A 254 16.97 -28.03 12.73
N SER A 255 17.14 -28.17 14.04
CA SER A 255 17.85 -29.29 14.67
C SER A 255 17.12 -30.61 14.48
N LEU A 256 15.78 -30.61 14.60
CA LEU A 256 14.93 -31.76 14.34
C LEU A 256 15.05 -32.21 12.88
N VAL A 257 14.91 -31.29 11.92
CA VAL A 257 15.04 -31.58 10.48
C VAL A 257 16.41 -32.18 10.17
N PHE A 258 17.49 -31.59 10.69
CA PHE A 258 18.82 -32.13 10.48
C PHE A 258 19.01 -33.49 11.18
N GLY A 259 18.44 -33.68 12.37
CA GLY A 259 18.41 -34.96 13.09
C GLY A 259 17.69 -36.06 12.29
N LEU A 260 16.60 -35.73 11.60
CA LEU A 260 15.91 -36.63 10.68
C LEU A 260 16.80 -37.00 9.49
N VAL A 261 17.50 -36.02 8.90
CA VAL A 261 18.51 -36.29 7.86
C VAL A 261 19.56 -37.27 8.38
N TYR A 262 20.14 -37.02 9.55
CA TYR A 262 21.15 -37.89 10.14
C TYR A 262 20.64 -39.33 10.38
N LYS A 263 19.42 -39.47 10.93
CA LYS A 263 18.79 -40.76 11.24
C LYS A 263 18.50 -41.58 9.98
N PHE A 264 17.86 -40.97 8.98
CA PHE A 264 17.39 -41.68 7.79
C PHE A 264 18.42 -41.76 6.66
N PHE A 265 19.44 -40.92 6.67
CA PHE A 265 20.49 -40.97 5.67
C PHE A 265 21.27 -42.30 5.77
N THR A 266 21.40 -42.98 4.64
CA THR A 266 22.22 -44.17 4.47
C THR A 266 23.08 -44.00 3.23
N PHE A 267 24.26 -44.62 3.23
CA PHE A 267 25.15 -44.68 2.07
C PHE A 267 24.62 -45.63 0.99
N SER A 268 23.36 -45.46 0.61
CA SER A 268 22.69 -46.25 -0.43
C SER A 268 22.99 -45.68 -1.81
N GLN A 269 23.23 -46.56 -2.79
CA GLN A 269 23.35 -46.18 -4.19
C GLN A 269 22.01 -45.70 -4.76
N ASN A 270 20.88 -46.21 -4.26
CA ASN A 270 19.54 -45.85 -4.73
C ASN A 270 18.92 -44.74 -3.88
N ALA A 271 18.18 -43.83 -4.53
CA ALA A 271 17.40 -42.81 -3.86
C ALA A 271 16.29 -43.44 -3.02
N ILE A 272 15.91 -42.79 -1.91
CA ILE A 272 14.73 -43.17 -1.15
C ILE A 272 13.52 -42.79 -2.00
N SER A 273 12.77 -43.77 -2.51
CA SER A 273 11.56 -43.51 -3.26
C SER A 273 10.33 -43.57 -2.36
N PHE A 274 9.74 -42.42 -2.09
CA PHE A 274 8.37 -42.37 -1.57
C PHE A 274 7.42 -42.55 -2.76
N SER A 275 6.65 -43.65 -2.77
CA SER A 275 5.68 -43.96 -3.83
C SER A 275 4.30 -44.14 -3.19
N LEU A 276 3.43 -43.14 -3.35
CA LEU A 276 2.02 -43.24 -2.91
C LEU A 276 1.17 -44.11 -3.85
N PHE A 277 1.63 -44.35 -5.07
CA PHE A 277 1.02 -45.27 -6.03
C PHE A 277 1.93 -46.45 -6.32
N LYS A 278 1.33 -47.62 -6.51
CA LYS A 278 2.00 -48.91 -6.74
C LYS A 278 2.82 -48.81 -8.03
N LYS A 279 4.15 -48.74 -7.93
CA LYS A 279 5.02 -48.87 -9.11
C LYS A 279 4.89 -50.30 -9.61
N ASN A 280 4.58 -50.46 -10.90
CA ASN A 280 4.89 -51.71 -11.60
C ASN A 280 6.38 -51.99 -11.39
N LYS A 281 6.69 -53.17 -10.84
CA LYS A 281 8.06 -53.68 -10.79
C LYS A 281 8.59 -53.59 -12.21
N GLY A 282 9.65 -52.81 -12.42
CA GLY A 282 10.37 -52.84 -13.68
C GLY A 282 10.86 -54.26 -13.88
N GLU A 283 10.30 -54.97 -14.86
CA GLU A 283 10.85 -56.23 -15.31
C GLU A 283 12.31 -55.97 -15.67
N ARG A 284 13.21 -56.72 -15.04
CA ARG A 284 14.61 -56.74 -15.42
C ARG A 284 14.65 -57.25 -16.85
N SER A 285 14.81 -56.35 -17.82
CA SER A 285 15.05 -56.75 -19.20
C SER A 285 16.42 -57.44 -19.23
N ILE A 286 16.42 -58.76 -19.14
CA ILE A 286 17.58 -59.56 -19.46
C ILE A 286 17.75 -59.34 -20.96
N LYS A 287 18.80 -58.60 -21.37
CA LYS A 287 19.17 -58.54 -22.78
C LYS A 287 19.50 -59.97 -23.20
N SER A 288 18.54 -60.60 -23.86
CA SER A 288 18.77 -61.73 -24.74
C SER A 288 19.60 -61.20 -25.90
N ASN A 289 20.92 -61.38 -25.84
CA ASN A 289 21.79 -61.21 -26.99
C ASN A 289 21.71 -62.45 -27.90
N PHE A 290 20.50 -62.88 -28.27
CA PHE A 290 20.34 -63.73 -29.44
C PHE A 290 20.26 -62.82 -30.66
N GLY A 291 21.41 -62.64 -31.30
CA GLY A 291 21.52 -61.97 -32.58
C GLY A 291 20.77 -62.73 -33.66
N GLY A 292 19.57 -62.26 -33.99
CA GLY A 292 19.00 -62.42 -35.32
C GLY A 292 19.30 -61.16 -36.12
N ILE A 293 19.93 -61.30 -37.28
CA ILE A 293 19.99 -60.21 -38.28
C ILE A 293 18.57 -60.07 -38.83
N THR A 294 17.71 -59.32 -38.14
CA THR A 294 16.48 -58.81 -38.76
C THR A 294 16.90 -57.78 -39.81
N ARG A 295 16.78 -58.12 -41.09
CA ARG A 295 16.74 -57.13 -42.17
C ARG A 295 15.52 -56.24 -41.94
N ILE A 296 15.73 -55.11 -41.28
CA ILE A 296 14.74 -54.05 -41.19
C ILE A 296 14.71 -53.41 -42.58
N ASN A 297 13.63 -53.62 -43.34
CA ASN A 297 13.34 -52.79 -44.50
C ASN A 297 13.06 -51.39 -43.98
N LEU A 298 14.08 -50.53 -44.01
CA LEU A 298 13.92 -49.12 -43.69
C LEU A 298 12.98 -48.52 -44.75
N PRO A 299 11.83 -47.96 -44.36
CA PRO A 299 10.96 -47.29 -45.31
C PRO A 299 11.74 -46.17 -46.00
N ASN A 300 11.54 -45.99 -47.31
CA ASN A 300 12.05 -44.82 -48.00
C ASN A 300 11.34 -43.59 -47.41
N VAL A 301 12.07 -42.79 -46.63
CA VAL A 301 11.55 -41.58 -46.00
C VAL A 301 11.90 -40.38 -46.87
N ASN A 302 10.88 -39.71 -47.41
CA ASN A 302 11.07 -38.42 -48.07
C ASN A 302 11.23 -37.33 -46.99
N PHE A 303 12.37 -36.64 -47.00
CA PHE A 303 12.63 -35.54 -46.08
C PHE A 303 12.09 -34.22 -46.66
N ASP A 304 11.10 -33.64 -45.99
CA ASP A 304 10.59 -32.29 -46.31
C ASP A 304 11.23 -31.26 -45.36
N TYR A 305 12.03 -30.35 -45.92
CA TYR A 305 12.69 -29.26 -45.19
C TYR A 305 12.04 -27.89 -45.47
N SER A 306 10.81 -27.88 -46.00
CA SER A 306 10.06 -26.66 -46.28
C SER A 306 9.84 -25.81 -45.02
N PHE A 307 9.62 -24.52 -45.24
CA PHE A 307 9.29 -23.58 -44.16
C PHE A 307 8.06 -24.04 -43.35
N ILE A 308 7.01 -24.51 -44.04
CA ILE A 308 5.78 -25.01 -43.42
C ILE A 308 6.06 -26.24 -42.56
N GLN A 309 6.90 -27.18 -43.04
CA GLN A 309 7.26 -28.37 -42.27
C GLN A 309 8.11 -28.01 -41.03
N ASN A 310 8.99 -27.02 -41.14
CA ASN A 310 9.72 -26.49 -39.99
C ASN A 310 8.79 -25.79 -38.98
N LEU A 311 7.74 -25.11 -39.42
CA LEU A 311 6.72 -24.54 -38.54
C LEU A 311 5.91 -25.62 -37.81
N LYS A 312 5.48 -26.67 -38.52
CA LYS A 312 4.83 -27.86 -37.92
C LYS A 312 5.74 -28.53 -36.91
N THR A 313 7.03 -28.66 -37.23
CA THR A 313 8.05 -29.23 -36.33
C THR A 313 8.22 -28.36 -35.08
N THR A 314 8.31 -27.03 -35.25
CA THR A 314 8.35 -26.05 -34.15
C THR A 314 7.16 -26.22 -33.20
N TRP A 315 5.95 -26.32 -33.76
CA TRP A 315 4.73 -26.50 -32.97
C TRP A 315 4.72 -27.83 -32.20
N ARG A 316 5.14 -28.92 -32.84
CA ARG A 316 5.26 -30.25 -32.20
C ARG A 316 6.29 -30.24 -31.08
N ILE A 317 7.47 -29.68 -31.30
CA ILE A 317 8.50 -29.54 -30.26
C ILE A 317 7.97 -28.66 -29.12
N SER A 318 7.30 -27.55 -29.44
CA SER A 318 6.68 -26.68 -28.43
C SER A 318 5.69 -27.45 -27.54
N ASN A 319 4.87 -28.34 -28.09
CA ASN A 319 3.97 -29.17 -27.30
C ASN A 319 4.72 -30.16 -26.39
N ILE A 320 5.84 -30.72 -26.86
CA ILE A 320 6.70 -31.60 -26.05
C ILE A 320 7.34 -30.82 -24.90
N GLU A 321 7.86 -29.63 -25.17
CA GLU A 321 8.47 -28.74 -24.17
C GLU A 321 7.42 -28.23 -23.17
N PHE A 322 6.24 -27.81 -23.63
CA PHE A 322 5.12 -27.40 -22.78
C PHE A 322 4.66 -28.55 -21.87
N LYS A 323 4.48 -29.76 -22.41
CA LYS A 323 4.14 -30.95 -21.62
C LYS A 323 5.22 -31.29 -20.60
N HIS A 324 6.49 -31.01 -20.91
CA HIS A 324 7.58 -31.16 -19.95
C HIS A 324 7.48 -30.16 -18.80
N ILE A 325 7.16 -28.89 -19.08
CA ILE A 325 6.90 -27.87 -18.06
C ILE A 325 5.76 -28.31 -17.15
N VAL A 326 4.58 -28.55 -17.71
CA VAL A 326 3.35 -28.77 -16.93
C VAL A 326 3.40 -30.03 -16.08
N LYS A 327 4.10 -31.07 -16.56
CA LYS A 327 4.29 -32.32 -15.80
C LYS A 327 5.42 -32.25 -14.75
N SER A 328 6.17 -31.15 -14.71
CA SER A 328 7.27 -31.03 -13.77
C SER A 328 6.75 -30.63 -12.39
N TRP A 329 7.27 -31.29 -11.35
CA TRP A 329 6.95 -30.97 -9.96
C TRP A 329 7.15 -29.50 -9.58
N PRO A 330 8.21 -28.78 -10.07
CA PRO A 330 8.35 -27.36 -9.77
C PRO A 330 7.21 -26.51 -10.30
N PHE A 331 6.69 -26.80 -11.49
CA PHE A 331 5.60 -26.06 -12.09
C PHE A 331 4.34 -26.24 -11.26
N ILE A 332 3.98 -27.50 -10.96
CA ILE A 332 2.80 -27.84 -10.16
C ILE A 332 2.85 -27.14 -8.80
N SER A 333 4.03 -27.12 -8.17
CA SER A 333 4.19 -26.48 -6.85
C SER A 333 4.01 -24.96 -6.93
N ILE A 334 4.60 -24.28 -7.93
CA ILE A 334 4.44 -22.83 -8.12
C ILE A 334 2.99 -22.49 -8.49
N VAL A 335 2.31 -23.32 -9.28
CA VAL A 335 0.88 -23.14 -9.61
C VAL A 335 0.03 -23.23 -8.36
N LEU A 336 0.22 -24.25 -7.52
CA LEU A 336 -0.54 -24.42 -6.28
C LEU A 336 -0.33 -23.24 -5.32
N VAL A 337 0.93 -22.83 -5.14
CA VAL A 337 1.29 -21.63 -4.36
C VAL A 337 0.61 -20.39 -4.92
N GLY A 338 0.75 -20.16 -6.23
CA GLY A 338 0.16 -19.00 -6.87
C GLY A 338 -1.37 -19.00 -6.80
N LEU A 339 -2.02 -20.15 -6.91
CA LEU A 339 -3.46 -20.29 -6.74
C LEU A 339 -3.90 -19.83 -5.35
N ILE A 340 -3.17 -20.24 -4.31
CA ILE A 340 -3.51 -19.81 -2.96
C ILE A 340 -3.23 -18.29 -2.79
N ILE A 341 -2.16 -17.74 -3.37
CA ILE A 341 -1.92 -16.28 -3.37
C ILE A 341 -3.11 -15.53 -3.99
N VAL A 342 -3.66 -16.03 -5.09
CA VAL A 342 -4.86 -15.45 -5.69
C VAL A 342 -6.01 -15.51 -4.70
N LEU A 343 -6.28 -16.65 -4.06
CA LEU A 343 -7.36 -16.77 -3.07
C LEU A 343 -7.21 -15.81 -1.88
N ILE A 344 -5.99 -15.58 -1.39
CA ILE A 344 -5.71 -14.57 -0.36
C ILE A 344 -5.98 -13.17 -0.90
N GLY A 345 -5.41 -12.81 -2.05
CA GLY A 345 -5.56 -11.47 -2.64
C GLY A 345 -7.02 -11.15 -2.97
N LEU A 346 -7.81 -12.15 -3.35
CA LEU A 346 -9.26 -12.04 -3.52
C LEU A 346 -10.01 -11.80 -2.20
N SER A 347 -9.51 -12.35 -1.09
CA SER A 347 -10.08 -12.17 0.25
C SER A 347 -9.73 -10.80 0.85
N ASP A 348 -8.48 -10.34 0.68
CA ASP A 348 -8.02 -9.04 1.20
C ASP A 348 -8.67 -7.87 0.45
N ILE A 349 -8.74 -7.93 -0.88
CA ILE A 349 -9.40 -6.89 -1.69
C ILE A 349 -10.89 -6.82 -1.38
N ALA A 350 -11.50 -7.90 -0.91
CA ALA A 350 -12.89 -7.80 -0.49
C ALA A 350 -13.05 -6.88 0.72
N ASN A 351 -12.06 -6.67 1.60
CA ASN A 351 -12.33 -6.19 2.97
C ASN A 351 -11.63 -4.86 3.39
N PRO A 352 -11.93 -3.70 2.77
CA PRO A 352 -11.22 -2.44 3.05
C PRO A 352 -11.46 -1.87 4.48
N PHE A 353 -12.53 -2.27 5.18
CA PHE A 353 -12.87 -1.71 6.50
C PHE A 353 -13.32 -2.75 7.54
N GLY A 354 -13.08 -4.04 7.34
CA GLY A 354 -13.68 -5.11 8.16
C GLY A 354 -15.01 -5.64 7.59
N THR A 355 -15.50 -5.01 6.51
CA THR A 355 -16.69 -5.42 5.76
C THR A 355 -16.32 -5.73 4.30
N PRO A 356 -16.76 -6.89 3.76
CA PRO A 356 -16.45 -7.27 2.39
C PRO A 356 -17.15 -6.37 1.35
N THR A 357 -16.69 -6.41 0.10
CA THR A 357 -17.34 -5.84 -1.09
C THR A 357 -17.76 -6.98 -2.01
N TYR A 358 -18.83 -6.80 -2.78
CA TYR A 358 -19.25 -7.78 -3.77
C TYR A 358 -18.11 -8.15 -4.72
N PRO A 359 -17.88 -9.45 -5.00
CA PRO A 359 -16.75 -9.93 -5.78
C PRO A 359 -16.99 -9.73 -7.29
N ARG A 360 -17.25 -8.50 -7.73
CA ARG A 360 -17.43 -8.19 -9.15
C ARG A 360 -16.19 -8.57 -9.96
N THR A 361 -16.37 -8.91 -11.23
CA THR A 361 -15.32 -9.51 -12.08
C THR A 361 -14.04 -8.67 -12.12
N TRP A 362 -14.15 -7.34 -12.21
CA TRP A 362 -12.98 -6.46 -12.21
C TRP A 362 -12.23 -6.42 -10.87
N ARG A 363 -12.92 -6.61 -9.74
CA ARG A 363 -12.27 -6.76 -8.42
C ARG A 363 -11.47 -8.06 -8.37
N MET A 364 -12.02 -9.14 -8.93
CA MET A 364 -11.31 -10.43 -9.02
C MET A 364 -10.03 -10.31 -9.84
N LEU A 365 -10.10 -9.57 -10.95
CA LEU A 365 -8.94 -9.27 -11.79
C LEU A 365 -7.89 -8.42 -11.05
N ARG A 366 -8.29 -7.43 -10.25
CA ARG A 366 -7.36 -6.66 -9.40
C ARG A 366 -6.71 -7.54 -8.32
N GLY A 367 -7.46 -8.44 -7.68
CA GLY A 367 -6.97 -9.37 -6.64
C GLY A 367 -5.96 -10.39 -7.11
N SER A 368 -5.87 -10.60 -8.42
CA SER A 368 -4.88 -11.50 -9.02
C SER A 368 -3.45 -10.95 -9.11
N GLY A 369 -3.21 -9.69 -8.71
CA GLY A 369 -1.90 -9.03 -8.84
C GLY A 369 -0.73 -9.80 -8.23
N GLY A 370 -0.93 -10.47 -7.09
CA GLY A 370 0.11 -11.28 -6.45
C GLY A 370 0.60 -12.46 -7.30
N PHE A 371 -0.20 -12.93 -8.26
CA PHE A 371 0.16 -14.03 -9.15
C PHE A 371 1.16 -13.61 -10.26
N THR A 372 1.30 -12.31 -10.52
CA THR A 372 2.28 -11.77 -11.47
C THR A 372 3.71 -12.20 -11.14
N LEU A 373 4.07 -12.23 -9.85
CA LEU A 373 5.38 -12.70 -9.40
C LEU A 373 5.58 -14.19 -9.67
N ALA A 374 4.55 -15.03 -9.44
CA ALA A 374 4.61 -16.46 -9.72
C ALA A 374 4.77 -16.74 -11.22
N ILE A 375 4.04 -16.03 -12.08
CA ILE A 375 4.18 -16.14 -13.55
C ILE A 375 5.60 -15.74 -13.97
N ASN A 376 6.13 -14.61 -13.49
CA ASN A 376 7.47 -14.16 -13.86
C ASN A 376 8.57 -15.13 -13.39
N ILE A 377 8.49 -15.64 -12.16
CA ILE A 377 9.44 -16.66 -11.67
C ILE A 377 9.37 -17.93 -12.53
N CYS A 378 8.18 -18.41 -12.86
CA CYS A 378 7.98 -19.53 -13.79
C CYS A 378 8.62 -19.25 -15.15
N THR A 379 8.41 -18.05 -15.71
CA THR A 379 9.01 -17.63 -16.97
C THR A 379 10.53 -17.64 -16.89
N PHE A 380 11.12 -17.08 -15.84
CA PHE A 380 12.57 -17.02 -15.67
C PHE A 380 13.19 -18.42 -15.49
N LEU A 381 12.53 -19.27 -14.70
CA LEU A 381 13.00 -20.63 -14.43
C LEU A 381 12.90 -21.50 -15.69
N TYR A 382 11.73 -21.57 -16.32
CA TYR A 382 11.49 -22.47 -17.43
C TYR A 382 12.15 -22.02 -18.72
N ALA A 383 12.38 -20.72 -18.92
CA ALA A 383 13.29 -20.26 -19.97
C ALA A 383 14.66 -20.94 -19.84
N GLY A 384 15.24 -20.94 -18.65
CA GLY A 384 16.53 -21.57 -18.41
C GLY A 384 16.51 -23.09 -18.52
N VAL A 385 15.48 -23.74 -17.94
CA VAL A 385 15.34 -25.20 -17.96
C VAL A 385 15.24 -25.70 -19.39
N LEU A 386 14.40 -25.08 -20.22
CA LEU A 386 14.23 -25.45 -21.62
C LEU A 386 15.52 -25.23 -22.42
N VAL A 387 16.18 -24.08 -22.25
CA VAL A 387 17.42 -23.75 -22.97
C VAL A 387 18.57 -24.71 -22.63
N ASN A 388 18.64 -25.19 -21.38
CA ASN A 388 19.71 -26.07 -20.92
C ASN A 388 19.32 -27.56 -20.88
N ARG A 389 18.11 -27.91 -21.32
CA ARG A 389 17.53 -29.26 -21.16
C ARG A 389 18.41 -30.33 -21.77
N SER A 390 18.71 -30.23 -23.07
CA SER A 390 19.47 -31.25 -23.80
C SER A 390 20.88 -31.45 -23.28
N LYS A 391 21.52 -30.39 -22.79
CA LYS A 391 22.82 -30.46 -22.10
C LYS A 391 22.72 -31.19 -20.77
N THR A 392 21.66 -30.93 -20.00
CA THR A 392 21.44 -31.53 -18.67
C THR A 392 21.22 -33.05 -18.77
N VAL A 393 20.53 -33.51 -19.82
CA VAL A 393 20.32 -34.95 -20.11
C VAL A 393 21.37 -35.56 -21.03
N ARG A 394 22.45 -34.83 -21.37
CA ARG A 394 23.55 -35.27 -22.27
C ARG A 394 23.09 -35.70 -23.68
N MET A 395 21.97 -35.15 -24.16
CA MET A 395 21.45 -35.39 -25.53
C MET A 395 21.75 -34.26 -26.50
N ASN A 396 22.44 -33.19 -26.06
CA ASN A 396 22.74 -32.04 -26.92
C ASN A 396 23.50 -32.44 -28.19
N GLY A 397 24.40 -33.42 -28.13
CA GLY A 397 25.10 -33.91 -29.33
C GLY A 397 24.15 -34.50 -30.39
N ILE A 398 23.08 -35.17 -29.96
CA ILE A 398 22.06 -35.72 -30.86
C ILE A 398 21.18 -34.59 -31.43
N GLU A 399 20.77 -33.64 -30.60
CA GLU A 399 19.99 -32.47 -31.03
C GLU A 399 20.78 -31.61 -32.03
N ASP A 400 22.08 -31.42 -31.79
CA ASP A 400 22.96 -30.56 -32.57
C ASP A 400 23.17 -31.07 -34.00
N VAL A 401 23.15 -32.39 -34.22
CA VAL A 401 23.29 -33.01 -35.55
C VAL A 401 21.97 -33.12 -36.33
N THR A 402 20.84 -32.70 -35.75
CA THR A 402 19.56 -32.71 -36.47
C THR A 402 19.52 -31.63 -37.58
N PRO A 403 18.84 -31.89 -38.71
CA PRO A 403 18.68 -30.92 -39.79
C PRO A 403 17.69 -29.79 -39.43
N THR A 404 17.10 -29.80 -38.23
CA THR A 404 16.16 -28.77 -37.78
C THR A 404 16.89 -27.42 -37.69
N PRO A 405 16.36 -26.31 -38.21
CA PRO A 405 16.97 -24.99 -38.06
C PRO A 405 17.01 -24.50 -36.60
N ASN A 406 18.00 -23.66 -36.24
CA ASN A 406 18.08 -23.06 -34.90
C ASN A 406 16.82 -22.26 -34.52
N TRP A 407 16.23 -21.57 -35.51
CA TRP A 407 15.03 -20.78 -35.28
C TRP A 407 13.82 -21.61 -34.87
N SER A 408 13.70 -22.81 -35.43
CA SER A 408 12.64 -23.74 -35.03
C SER A 408 12.82 -24.18 -33.57
N LEU A 409 14.05 -24.46 -33.13
CA LEU A 409 14.31 -24.86 -31.74
C LEU A 409 14.04 -23.74 -30.73
N PHE A 410 14.55 -22.53 -30.95
CA PHE A 410 14.32 -21.45 -29.97
C PHE A 410 12.86 -21.00 -29.98
N LEU A 411 12.22 -20.90 -31.16
CA LEU A 411 10.83 -20.49 -31.26
C LEU A 411 9.90 -21.51 -30.60
N SER A 412 10.22 -22.81 -30.69
CA SER A 412 9.46 -23.85 -29.99
C SER A 412 9.47 -23.66 -28.46
N LYS A 413 10.61 -23.23 -27.91
CA LYS A 413 10.79 -22.94 -26.47
C LYS A 413 10.05 -21.67 -26.07
N PHE A 414 10.12 -20.62 -26.88
CA PHE A 414 9.33 -19.40 -26.69
C PHE A 414 7.83 -19.70 -26.66
N ILE A 415 7.29 -20.39 -27.68
CA ILE A 415 5.87 -20.77 -27.73
C ILE A 415 5.48 -21.66 -26.53
N ALA A 416 6.38 -22.54 -26.07
CA ALA A 416 6.13 -23.35 -24.87
C ALA A 416 6.00 -22.50 -23.60
N ILE A 417 6.82 -21.45 -23.44
CA ILE A 417 6.72 -20.49 -22.32
C ILE A 417 5.44 -19.67 -22.41
N VAL A 418 5.06 -19.21 -23.61
CA VAL A 418 3.80 -18.48 -23.81
C VAL A 418 2.58 -19.36 -23.48
N LYS A 419 2.57 -20.62 -23.93
CA LYS A 419 1.52 -21.60 -23.55
C LYS A 419 1.45 -21.81 -22.04
N MET A 420 2.61 -21.86 -21.37
CA MET A 420 2.68 -21.93 -19.91
C MET A 420 2.07 -20.68 -19.25
N GLN A 421 2.40 -19.48 -19.72
CA GLN A 421 1.82 -18.23 -19.21
C GLN A 421 0.30 -18.19 -19.42
N MET A 422 -0.20 -18.60 -20.59
CA MET A 422 -1.64 -18.72 -20.86
C MET A 422 -2.31 -19.71 -19.89
N LEU A 423 -1.71 -20.88 -19.65
CA LEU A 423 -2.25 -21.85 -18.69
C LEU A 423 -2.31 -21.25 -17.27
N LEU A 424 -1.27 -20.55 -16.84
CA LEU A 424 -1.24 -19.88 -15.54
C LEU A 424 -2.35 -18.80 -15.43
N LEU A 425 -2.58 -18.03 -16.50
CA LEU A 425 -3.68 -17.07 -16.55
C LEU A 425 -5.06 -17.73 -16.55
N CYS A 426 -5.22 -18.91 -17.18
CA CYS A 426 -6.44 -19.70 -17.05
C CYS A 426 -6.68 -20.10 -15.58
N VAL A 427 -5.64 -20.43 -14.82
CA VAL A 427 -5.77 -20.76 -13.39
C VAL A 427 -6.29 -19.55 -12.61
N VAL A 428 -5.80 -18.34 -12.89
CA VAL A 428 -6.32 -17.09 -12.29
C VAL A 428 -7.79 -16.89 -12.60
N MET A 429 -8.18 -17.04 -13.88
CA MET A 429 -9.57 -16.92 -14.30
C MET A 429 -10.48 -17.90 -13.56
N ILE A 430 -10.08 -19.18 -13.52
CA ILE A 430 -10.86 -20.23 -12.84
C ILE A 430 -10.93 -19.94 -11.34
N ALA A 431 -9.83 -19.50 -10.71
CA ALA A 431 -9.82 -19.16 -9.29
C ALA A 431 -10.77 -18.00 -8.96
N GLY A 432 -10.76 -16.93 -9.76
CA GLY A 432 -11.69 -15.81 -9.62
C GLY A 432 -13.14 -16.26 -9.77
N ILE A 433 -13.46 -17.02 -10.82
CA ILE A 433 -14.80 -17.57 -11.05
C ILE A 433 -15.26 -18.45 -9.88
N LEU A 434 -14.41 -19.38 -9.41
CA LEU A 434 -14.73 -20.25 -8.29
C LEU A 434 -14.93 -19.45 -6.99
N PHE A 435 -14.16 -18.39 -6.77
CA PHE A 435 -14.32 -17.52 -5.62
C PHE A 435 -15.63 -16.74 -5.66
N GLN A 436 -16.01 -16.21 -6.84
CA GLN A 436 -17.31 -15.56 -7.05
C GLN A 436 -18.47 -16.52 -6.73
N LEU A 437 -18.41 -17.75 -7.25
CA LEU A 437 -19.40 -18.79 -6.99
C LEU A 437 -19.43 -19.19 -5.49
N TYR A 438 -18.27 -19.30 -4.84
CA TYR A 438 -18.16 -19.60 -3.41
C TYR A 438 -18.81 -18.51 -2.54
N LYS A 439 -18.69 -17.24 -2.96
CA LYS A 439 -19.33 -16.10 -2.31
C LYS A 439 -20.79 -15.89 -2.72
N GLY A 440 -21.38 -16.80 -3.51
CA GLY A 440 -22.77 -16.69 -3.95
C GLY A 440 -23.03 -15.60 -5.00
N TYR A 441 -21.98 -15.10 -5.66
CA TYR A 441 -22.09 -14.09 -6.71
C TYR A 441 -22.07 -14.75 -8.10
N TYR A 442 -23.14 -14.58 -8.88
CA TYR A 442 -23.36 -15.28 -10.15
C TYR A 442 -23.25 -14.40 -11.41
N ASP A 443 -23.08 -13.08 -11.27
CA ASP A 443 -22.96 -12.14 -12.38
C ASP A 443 -21.51 -12.07 -12.92
N ILE A 444 -21.10 -13.14 -13.63
CA ILE A 444 -19.72 -13.36 -14.05
C ILE A 444 -19.49 -12.89 -15.49
N GLU A 445 -18.63 -11.88 -15.66
CA GLU A 445 -18.27 -11.32 -16.97
C GLU A 445 -17.08 -12.05 -17.60
N ILE A 446 -17.34 -13.21 -18.19
CA ILE A 446 -16.29 -14.03 -18.84
C ILE A 446 -15.51 -13.24 -19.91
N GLY A 447 -16.20 -12.38 -20.67
CA GLY A 447 -15.57 -11.53 -21.68
C GLY A 447 -14.51 -10.58 -21.09
N LEU A 448 -14.77 -10.06 -19.89
CA LEU A 448 -13.84 -9.18 -19.19
C LEU A 448 -12.59 -9.94 -18.72
N TYR A 449 -12.75 -11.16 -18.19
CA TYR A 449 -11.63 -12.05 -17.88
C TYR A 449 -10.75 -12.32 -19.09
N ILE A 450 -11.36 -12.66 -20.24
CA ILE A 450 -10.61 -12.98 -21.46
C ILE A 450 -9.81 -11.76 -21.93
N LYS A 451 -10.45 -10.58 -21.98
CA LYS A 451 -9.83 -9.34 -22.42
C LYS A 451 -8.67 -8.93 -21.50
N ASP A 452 -8.88 -8.90 -20.19
CA ASP A 452 -7.87 -8.47 -19.21
C ASP A 452 -6.67 -9.43 -19.18
N LEU A 453 -6.93 -10.72 -18.93
CA LEU A 453 -5.87 -11.69 -18.69
C LEU A 453 -5.11 -12.03 -19.97
N PHE A 454 -5.82 -12.36 -21.05
CA PHE A 454 -5.20 -12.87 -22.28
C PHE A 454 -4.95 -11.77 -23.32
N GLY A 455 -5.73 -10.70 -23.31
CA GLY A 455 -5.52 -9.55 -24.21
C GLY A 455 -4.48 -8.57 -23.69
N LEU A 456 -4.50 -8.24 -22.39
CA LEU A 456 -3.65 -7.17 -21.83
C LEU A 456 -2.48 -7.71 -21.03
N ARG A 457 -2.72 -8.52 -20.00
CA ARG A 457 -1.67 -9.00 -19.09
C ARG A 457 -0.73 -10.00 -19.76
N LEU A 458 -1.23 -10.84 -20.68
CA LEU A 458 -0.39 -11.78 -21.44
C LEU A 458 0.74 -11.06 -22.18
N VAL A 459 0.46 -9.90 -22.78
CA VAL A 459 1.48 -9.10 -23.49
C VAL A 459 2.62 -8.70 -22.55
N ASN A 460 2.28 -8.27 -21.32
CA ASN A 460 3.26 -7.95 -20.29
C ASN A 460 4.18 -9.14 -19.97
N TYR A 461 3.62 -10.35 -19.89
CA TYR A 461 4.41 -11.56 -19.61
C TYR A 461 5.24 -12.03 -20.81
N ILE A 462 4.75 -11.80 -22.03
CA ILE A 462 5.48 -12.10 -23.27
C ILE A 462 6.76 -11.26 -23.32
N VAL A 463 6.69 -9.98 -22.95
CA VAL A 463 7.88 -9.10 -22.89
C VAL A 463 8.94 -9.71 -21.97
N TRP A 464 8.57 -10.12 -20.75
CA TRP A 464 9.47 -10.82 -19.83
C TRP A 464 10.04 -12.13 -20.38
N ALA A 465 9.28 -12.87 -21.19
CA ALA A 465 9.76 -14.10 -21.83
C ALA A 465 10.89 -13.83 -22.84
N PHE A 466 10.85 -12.69 -23.55
CA PHE A 466 11.94 -12.28 -24.45
C PHE A 466 13.25 -12.06 -23.69
N LEU A 467 13.21 -11.26 -22.62
CA LEU A 467 14.39 -11.01 -21.79
C LEU A 467 14.90 -12.30 -21.13
N ALA A 468 14.00 -13.14 -20.62
CA ALA A 468 14.38 -14.39 -19.97
C ALA A 468 15.17 -15.32 -20.91
N LEU A 469 14.70 -15.50 -22.15
CA LEU A 469 15.40 -16.30 -23.16
C LEU A 469 16.75 -15.69 -23.55
N PHE A 470 16.82 -14.37 -23.67
CA PHE A 470 18.07 -13.67 -23.98
C PHE A 470 19.11 -13.85 -22.87
N VAL A 471 18.73 -13.65 -21.61
CA VAL A 471 19.63 -13.84 -20.46
C VAL A 471 20.10 -15.29 -20.38
N HIS A 472 19.23 -16.28 -20.57
CA HIS A 472 19.64 -17.70 -20.59
C HIS A 472 20.44 -18.11 -21.83
N ALA A 473 20.35 -17.36 -22.93
CA ALA A 473 21.29 -17.51 -24.03
C ALA A 473 22.67 -16.97 -23.64
N LEU A 474 22.77 -15.85 -22.92
CA LEU A 474 24.06 -15.29 -22.46
C LEU A 474 24.72 -16.19 -21.40
N PHE A 475 24.00 -16.51 -20.32
CA PHE A 475 24.50 -17.29 -19.19
C PHE A 475 24.24 -18.79 -19.34
N ARG A 476 25.29 -19.59 -19.53
CA ARG A 476 25.18 -21.06 -19.65
C ARG A 476 24.76 -21.75 -18.35
N ASN A 477 24.91 -21.09 -17.20
CA ASN A 477 24.52 -21.65 -15.91
C ASN A 477 23.06 -21.26 -15.62
N LEU A 478 22.19 -22.27 -15.58
CA LEU A 478 20.76 -22.15 -15.27
C LEU A 478 20.48 -21.26 -14.05
N TYR A 479 21.18 -21.52 -12.95
CA TYR A 479 20.91 -20.84 -11.67
C TYR A 479 21.45 -19.41 -11.65
N LEU A 480 22.58 -19.17 -12.31
CA LEU A 480 23.10 -17.81 -12.46
C LEU A 480 22.16 -16.96 -13.33
N GLY A 481 21.70 -17.50 -14.47
CA GLY A 481 20.75 -16.79 -15.35
C GLY A 481 19.42 -16.49 -14.65
N LEU A 482 18.88 -17.46 -13.89
CA LEU A 482 17.69 -17.26 -13.07
C LEU A 482 17.90 -16.15 -12.03
N PHE A 483 19.01 -16.20 -11.29
CA PHE A 483 19.30 -15.21 -10.25
C PHE A 483 19.48 -13.80 -10.83
N VAL A 484 20.16 -13.66 -11.98
CA VAL A 484 20.29 -12.38 -12.68
C VAL A 484 18.93 -11.82 -13.08
N LEU A 485 18.00 -12.64 -13.58
CA LEU A 485 16.64 -12.21 -13.92
C LEU A 485 15.85 -11.74 -12.69
N ILE A 486 15.97 -12.45 -11.57
CA ILE A 486 15.33 -12.06 -10.30
C ILE A 486 15.86 -10.70 -9.84
N ILE A 487 17.18 -10.49 -9.90
CA ILE A 487 17.79 -9.21 -9.51
C ILE A 487 17.39 -8.09 -10.48
N ILE A 488 17.35 -8.33 -11.79
CA ILE A 488 16.89 -7.32 -12.77
C ILE A 488 15.45 -6.93 -12.45
N GLY A 489 14.54 -7.91 -12.28
CA GLY A 489 13.15 -7.65 -11.95
C GLY A 489 12.98 -6.88 -10.63
N ALA A 490 13.79 -7.21 -9.61
CA ALA A 490 13.76 -6.54 -8.32
C ALA A 490 14.44 -5.16 -8.32
N ALA A 491 15.40 -4.90 -9.22
CA ALA A 491 16.19 -3.67 -9.25
C ALA A 491 15.52 -2.53 -10.02
N ILE A 492 14.67 -2.84 -11.02
CA ILE A 492 13.99 -1.83 -11.86
C ILE A 492 13.27 -0.74 -11.06
N PRO A 493 12.47 -1.06 -10.01
CA PRO A 493 11.80 -0.03 -9.21
C PRO A 493 12.77 0.95 -8.54
N PHE A 494 13.96 0.49 -8.16
CA PHE A 494 14.98 1.30 -7.48
C PHE A 494 15.78 2.21 -8.43
N LEU A 495 15.61 2.09 -9.75
CA LEU A 495 16.27 2.99 -10.72
C LEU A 495 15.83 4.45 -10.57
N SER A 496 14.61 4.68 -10.08
CA SER A 496 14.10 6.02 -9.77
C SER A 496 14.94 6.72 -8.71
N LEU A 497 15.51 5.97 -7.76
CA LEU A 497 16.42 6.52 -6.74
C LEU A 497 17.74 7.02 -7.33
N ALA A 498 18.11 6.58 -8.54
CA ALA A 498 19.29 7.02 -9.27
C ALA A 498 18.97 8.07 -10.36
N GLY A 499 17.76 8.65 -10.36
CA GLY A 499 17.35 9.68 -11.33
C GLY A 499 16.74 9.15 -12.62
N ILE A 500 16.62 7.83 -12.79
CA ILE A 500 15.90 7.26 -13.95
C ILE A 500 14.42 7.16 -13.59
N GLU A 501 13.72 8.27 -13.72
CA GLU A 501 12.31 8.39 -13.30
C GLU A 501 11.32 7.96 -14.40
N GLN A 502 11.66 8.17 -15.67
CA GLN A 502 10.75 7.90 -16.79
C GLN A 502 10.57 6.41 -17.06
N ASP A 503 9.32 5.98 -17.19
CA ASP A 503 8.98 4.58 -17.43
C ASP A 503 9.47 4.05 -18.78
N LEU A 504 9.64 4.93 -19.77
CA LEU A 504 10.19 4.59 -21.08
C LEU A 504 11.59 3.93 -20.98
N PHE A 505 12.38 4.31 -19.96
CA PHE A 505 13.73 3.77 -19.74
C PHE A 505 13.76 2.59 -18.76
N LYS A 506 12.62 2.22 -18.18
CA LYS A 506 12.50 1.11 -17.22
C LYS A 506 11.89 -0.09 -17.94
N TYR A 507 12.63 -1.20 -18.00
CA TYR A 507 12.25 -2.35 -18.82
C TYR A 507 10.84 -2.88 -18.48
N ASN A 508 9.98 -2.95 -19.49
CA ASN A 508 8.59 -3.41 -19.40
C ASN A 508 7.68 -2.57 -18.46
N GLU A 509 8.10 -1.37 -18.07
CA GLU A 509 7.28 -0.41 -17.36
C GLU A 509 6.52 0.53 -18.32
N GLY A 510 5.53 1.23 -17.79
CA GLY A 510 4.69 2.18 -18.53
C GLY A 510 3.39 2.49 -17.77
N PRO A 511 2.54 3.37 -18.32
CA PRO A 511 1.24 3.65 -17.75
C PRO A 511 0.44 2.34 -17.65
N GLY A 512 -0.10 2.07 -16.46
CA GLY A 512 -1.01 0.94 -16.23
C GLY A 512 -2.36 1.15 -16.93
N PHE A 513 -3.19 0.11 -16.88
CA PHE A 513 -4.61 0.20 -17.27
C PHE A 513 -5.49 -0.07 -16.05
N GLY A 514 -6.69 0.50 -16.04
CA GLY A 514 -7.67 0.32 -14.97
C GLY A 514 -9.07 0.13 -15.52
N PHE A 515 -9.81 -0.80 -14.93
CA PHE A 515 -11.24 -1.01 -15.21
C PHE A 515 -12.09 -0.65 -13.98
N ASN A 516 -13.26 -0.06 -14.21
CA ASN A 516 -14.36 0.08 -13.26
C ASN A 516 -15.70 -0.03 -14.00
N ASP A 517 -16.79 -0.25 -13.27
CA ASP A 517 -18.10 -0.54 -13.87
C ASP A 517 -18.68 0.64 -14.66
N MET A 518 -18.48 1.88 -14.19
CA MET A 518 -19.03 3.08 -14.83
C MET A 518 -18.30 3.46 -16.13
N ASN A 519 -16.97 3.51 -16.12
CA ASN A 519 -16.11 4.05 -17.19
C ASN A 519 -15.38 2.96 -18.00
N GLY A 520 -15.53 1.68 -17.63
CA GLY A 520 -14.79 0.57 -18.22
C GLY A 520 -13.27 0.79 -18.15
N TYR A 521 -12.55 0.51 -19.24
CA TYR A 521 -11.10 0.75 -19.34
C TYR A 521 -10.73 2.23 -19.53
N GLY A 522 -11.70 3.09 -19.86
CA GLY A 522 -11.48 4.49 -20.18
C GLY A 522 -10.37 4.72 -21.21
N ASP A 523 -9.58 5.77 -20.97
CA ASP A 523 -8.45 6.20 -21.80
C ASP A 523 -7.11 5.53 -21.44
N SER A 524 -7.08 4.74 -20.38
CA SER A 524 -5.86 4.07 -19.92
C SER A 524 -5.40 2.97 -20.87
N LEU A 525 -6.33 2.35 -21.61
CA LEU A 525 -6.06 1.20 -22.48
C LEU A 525 -5.14 1.54 -23.66
N GLY A 526 -5.41 2.63 -24.36
CA GLY A 526 -4.63 3.04 -25.53
C GLY A 526 -3.17 3.31 -25.17
N ARG A 527 -2.96 4.04 -24.07
CA ARG A 527 -1.64 4.37 -23.49
C ARG A 527 -0.85 3.13 -23.14
N TYR A 528 -1.47 2.21 -22.40
CA TYR A 528 -0.87 0.94 -22.05
C TYR A 528 -0.44 0.14 -23.28
N LEU A 529 -1.31 0.02 -24.28
CA LEU A 529 -1.02 -0.76 -25.50
C LEU A 529 0.15 -0.18 -26.30
N LEU A 530 0.29 1.15 -26.38
CA LEU A 530 1.43 1.79 -27.04
C LEU A 530 2.75 1.49 -26.35
N TYR A 531 2.82 1.64 -25.02
CA TYR A 531 4.02 1.30 -24.25
C TYR A 531 4.35 -0.19 -24.33
N LYS A 532 3.33 -1.06 -24.32
CA LYS A 532 3.55 -2.50 -24.52
C LYS A 532 3.99 -2.82 -25.94
N MET A 533 3.50 -2.13 -26.97
CA MET A 533 4.00 -2.27 -28.34
C MET A 533 5.47 -1.88 -28.44
N TYR A 534 5.86 -0.78 -27.79
CA TYR A 534 7.26 -0.35 -27.68
C TYR A 534 8.14 -1.46 -27.08
N TRP A 535 7.75 -2.03 -25.94
CA TRP A 535 8.52 -3.10 -25.31
C TRP A 535 8.44 -4.44 -26.06
N VAL A 536 7.38 -4.71 -26.81
CA VAL A 536 7.30 -5.87 -27.71
C VAL A 536 8.32 -5.73 -28.83
N LEU A 537 8.46 -4.55 -29.45
CA LEU A 537 9.50 -4.30 -30.46
C LEU A 537 10.91 -4.48 -29.87
N GLY A 538 11.16 -3.93 -28.68
CA GLY A 538 12.42 -4.16 -27.95
C GLY A 538 12.65 -5.65 -27.63
N GLY A 539 11.60 -6.36 -27.26
CA GLY A 539 11.61 -7.80 -27.03
C GLY A 539 11.90 -8.63 -28.28
N LEU A 540 11.37 -8.24 -29.44
CA LEU A 540 11.67 -8.88 -30.72
C LEU A 540 13.14 -8.68 -31.12
N ILE A 541 13.73 -7.52 -30.82
CA ILE A 541 15.17 -7.29 -30.96
C ILE A 541 15.95 -8.29 -30.07
N LEU A 542 15.58 -8.41 -28.80
CA LEU A 542 16.18 -9.40 -27.89
C LEU A 542 16.02 -10.84 -28.41
N LEU A 543 14.90 -11.17 -29.04
CA LEU A 543 14.67 -12.49 -29.63
C LEU A 543 15.61 -12.77 -30.82
N VAL A 544 15.81 -11.79 -31.72
CA VAL A 544 16.78 -11.89 -32.83
C VAL A 544 18.20 -12.07 -32.29
N LEU A 545 18.58 -11.28 -31.28
CA LEU A 545 19.88 -11.39 -30.60
C LEU A 545 20.03 -12.77 -29.94
N THR A 546 18.98 -13.29 -29.30
CA THR A 546 18.95 -14.64 -28.72
C THR A 546 19.29 -15.69 -29.78
N GLY A 547 18.70 -15.59 -30.98
CA GLY A 547 18.98 -16.47 -32.11
C GLY A 547 20.44 -16.42 -32.59
N LEU A 548 21.07 -15.24 -32.54
CA LEU A 548 22.49 -15.07 -32.89
C LEU A 548 23.41 -15.72 -31.85
N PHE A 549 23.14 -15.51 -30.57
CA PHE A 549 23.90 -16.07 -29.44
C PHE A 549 23.63 -17.57 -29.19
N TRP A 550 22.66 -18.17 -29.91
CA TRP A 550 22.27 -19.57 -29.80
C TRP A 550 23.29 -20.52 -30.42
N VAL A 551 24.21 -21.08 -29.64
CA VAL A 551 25.25 -21.96 -30.18
C VAL A 551 24.89 -23.45 -30.03
N ARG A 552 24.90 -24.17 -31.16
CA ARG A 552 24.94 -25.63 -31.25
C ARG A 552 26.39 -26.12 -31.26
N GLY A 553 26.66 -27.27 -30.66
CA GLY A 553 28.00 -27.86 -30.55
C GLY A 553 28.70 -27.57 -29.22
N LEU A 554 30.01 -27.78 -29.17
CA LEU A 554 30.87 -27.58 -27.99
C LEU A 554 31.75 -26.32 -28.12
N PRO A 555 31.20 -25.09 -28.10
CA PRO A 555 32.02 -23.90 -27.96
C PRO A 555 32.60 -23.85 -26.52
N HIS A 556 33.88 -23.54 -26.40
CA HIS A 556 34.59 -23.58 -25.12
C HIS A 556 34.68 -22.21 -24.44
N SER A 557 34.64 -21.10 -25.19
CA SER A 557 34.81 -19.75 -24.62
C SER A 557 33.76 -18.72 -25.07
N PHE A 558 33.57 -17.64 -24.29
CA PHE A 558 32.68 -16.52 -24.66
C PHE A 558 33.19 -15.78 -25.92
N LYS A 559 34.52 -15.71 -26.12
CA LYS A 559 35.14 -15.10 -27.30
C LYS A 559 34.79 -15.84 -28.60
N GLU A 560 34.80 -17.18 -28.58
CA GLU A 560 34.36 -17.98 -29.74
C GLU A 560 32.91 -17.69 -30.11
N ARG A 561 32.04 -17.49 -29.12
CA ARG A 561 30.62 -17.19 -29.35
C ARG A 561 30.43 -15.86 -30.05
N LEU A 562 31.20 -14.83 -29.68
CA LEU A 562 31.18 -13.54 -30.38
C LEU A 562 31.62 -13.69 -31.85
N LYS A 563 32.63 -14.53 -32.12
CA LYS A 563 33.07 -14.84 -33.49
C LYS A 563 31.98 -15.56 -34.29
N ILE A 564 31.25 -16.49 -33.66
CA ILE A 564 30.10 -17.18 -34.26
C ILE A 564 28.97 -16.20 -34.56
N VAL A 565 28.65 -15.29 -33.64
CA VAL A 565 27.64 -14.23 -33.85
C VAL A 565 28.00 -13.41 -35.09
N SER A 566 29.24 -12.93 -35.19
CA SER A 566 29.72 -12.17 -36.35
C SER A 566 29.58 -12.96 -37.66
N SER A 567 29.91 -14.26 -37.66
CA SER A 567 29.78 -15.11 -38.86
C SER A 567 28.33 -15.31 -39.33
N ARG A 568 27.37 -15.25 -38.39
CA ARG A 568 25.93 -15.46 -38.62
C ARG A 568 25.18 -14.17 -38.94
N PHE A 569 25.80 -13.01 -38.72
CA PHE A 569 25.21 -11.72 -39.02
C PHE A 569 25.15 -11.50 -40.54
N LYS A 570 24.11 -12.02 -41.18
CA LYS A 570 23.87 -11.92 -42.63
C LYS A 570 22.90 -10.78 -42.94
N MET A 571 22.87 -10.34 -44.20
CA MET A 571 22.04 -9.24 -44.67
C MET A 571 20.55 -9.33 -44.25
N PRO A 572 19.86 -10.49 -44.33
CA PRO A 572 18.46 -10.58 -43.91
C PRO A 572 18.24 -10.32 -42.41
N ILE A 573 19.17 -10.78 -41.56
CA ILE A 573 19.12 -10.53 -40.12
C ILE A 573 19.42 -9.06 -39.83
N ALA A 574 20.39 -8.48 -40.55
CA ALA A 574 20.71 -7.06 -40.44
C ALA A 574 19.50 -6.18 -40.82
N ILE A 575 18.83 -6.46 -41.95
CA ILE A 575 17.61 -5.75 -42.37
C ILE A 575 16.52 -5.89 -41.31
N THR A 576 16.27 -7.11 -40.81
CA THR A 576 15.25 -7.34 -39.77
C THR A 576 15.56 -6.55 -38.50
N LEU A 577 16.83 -6.54 -38.06
CA LEU A 577 17.26 -5.80 -36.88
C LEU A 577 17.10 -4.29 -37.09
N VAL A 578 17.47 -3.76 -38.26
CA VAL A 578 17.33 -2.34 -38.60
C VAL A 578 15.86 -1.92 -38.63
N VAL A 579 14.98 -2.70 -39.25
CA VAL A 579 13.54 -2.41 -39.29
C VAL A 579 12.95 -2.40 -37.88
N LEU A 580 13.26 -3.39 -37.05
CA LEU A 580 12.81 -3.43 -35.65
C LEU A 580 13.38 -2.28 -34.82
N LEU A 581 14.65 -1.92 -35.03
CA LEU A 581 15.30 -0.81 -34.33
C LEU A 581 14.68 0.52 -34.74
N ILE A 582 14.40 0.75 -36.03
CA ILE A 582 13.70 1.94 -36.52
C ILE A 582 12.31 2.00 -35.90
N GLY A 583 11.56 0.89 -35.86
CA GLY A 583 10.25 0.85 -35.22
C GLY A 583 10.32 1.17 -33.72
N PHE A 584 11.26 0.57 -33.01
CA PHE A 584 11.48 0.78 -31.58
C PHE A 584 11.87 2.23 -31.26
N MET A 585 12.84 2.78 -32.01
CA MET A 585 13.31 4.16 -31.84
C MET A 585 12.25 5.18 -32.27
N SER A 586 11.51 4.92 -33.35
CA SER A 586 10.43 5.80 -33.82
C SER A 586 9.30 5.87 -32.79
N LEU A 587 8.79 4.73 -32.33
CA LEU A 587 7.74 4.69 -31.31
C LEU A 587 8.22 5.26 -29.97
N GLY A 588 9.47 4.96 -29.58
CA GLY A 588 10.09 5.55 -28.40
C GLY A 588 10.25 7.06 -28.50
N TYR A 589 10.63 7.58 -29.67
CA TYR A 589 10.70 9.01 -29.94
C TYR A 589 9.32 9.65 -29.94
N THR A 590 8.29 9.03 -30.52
CA THR A 590 6.91 9.55 -30.46
C THR A 590 6.43 9.65 -29.02
N ILE A 591 6.63 8.59 -28.21
CA ILE A 591 6.29 8.61 -26.79
C ILE A 591 7.06 9.71 -26.07
N TYR A 592 8.38 9.81 -26.28
CA TYR A 592 9.21 10.82 -25.65
C TYR A 592 8.82 12.24 -26.06
N ASN A 593 8.60 12.48 -27.35
CA ASN A 593 8.19 13.78 -27.89
C ASN A 593 6.87 14.24 -27.29
N GLU A 594 5.85 13.36 -27.29
CA GLU A 594 4.53 13.71 -26.74
C GLU A 594 4.60 13.92 -25.22
N THR A 595 5.39 13.12 -24.49
CA THR A 595 5.44 13.16 -23.01
C THR A 595 6.49 14.10 -22.41
N ASN A 596 7.43 14.63 -23.20
CA ASN A 596 8.51 15.51 -22.71
C ASN A 596 8.68 16.81 -23.50
N ILE A 597 8.39 16.81 -24.80
CA ILE A 597 8.60 17.98 -25.68
C ILE A 597 7.31 18.76 -25.84
N GLU A 598 6.23 18.08 -26.24
CA GLU A 598 4.91 18.70 -26.40
C GLU A 598 4.24 18.93 -25.04
N ASN A 599 4.34 17.95 -24.14
CA ASN A 599 3.91 18.09 -22.75
C ASN A 599 5.13 18.05 -21.85
N VAL A 600 5.51 19.18 -21.26
CA VAL A 600 6.74 19.26 -20.47
C VAL A 600 6.61 18.44 -19.18
N SER A 601 7.38 17.36 -19.07
CA SER A 601 7.47 16.56 -17.86
C SER A 601 8.65 16.97 -17.01
N TYR A 602 8.40 17.37 -15.77
CA TYR A 602 9.44 17.69 -14.80
C TYR A 602 9.94 16.43 -14.06
N SER A 603 11.25 16.34 -13.82
CA SER A 603 11.84 15.39 -12.87
C SER A 603 11.47 15.74 -11.42
N SER A 604 11.69 14.82 -10.49
CA SER A 604 11.44 15.08 -9.06
C SER A 604 12.34 16.20 -8.52
N LYS A 605 13.57 16.32 -9.04
CA LYS A 605 14.47 17.43 -8.70
C LYS A 605 13.97 18.77 -9.22
N GLU A 606 13.49 18.82 -10.46
CA GLU A 606 12.92 20.06 -11.03
C GLU A 606 11.66 20.48 -10.30
N ARG A 607 10.75 19.54 -9.98
CA ARG A 607 9.56 19.83 -9.14
C ARG A 607 9.94 20.39 -7.77
N GLU A 608 10.96 19.83 -7.12
CA GLU A 608 11.47 20.36 -5.85
C GLU A 608 11.98 21.80 -6.03
N LYS A 609 12.78 22.05 -7.07
CA LYS A 609 13.31 23.38 -7.36
C LYS A 609 12.21 24.39 -7.70
N LEU A 610 11.20 24.02 -8.48
CA LEU A 610 10.05 24.86 -8.78
C LEU A 610 9.32 25.30 -7.49
N ARG A 611 9.20 24.42 -6.49
CA ARG A 611 8.62 24.81 -5.19
C ARG A 611 9.49 25.79 -4.41
N VAL A 612 10.82 25.63 -4.47
CA VAL A 612 11.78 26.57 -3.87
C VAL A 612 11.68 27.94 -4.55
N ASP A 613 11.69 27.95 -5.87
CA ASP A 613 11.68 29.18 -6.67
C ASP A 613 10.34 29.90 -6.54
N TRP A 614 9.21 29.16 -6.49
CA TRP A 614 7.89 29.69 -6.11
C TRP A 614 7.94 30.42 -4.77
N GLU A 615 8.50 29.78 -3.74
CA GLU A 615 8.58 30.36 -2.41
C GLU A 615 9.49 31.59 -2.37
N LYS A 616 10.69 31.52 -2.96
CA LYS A 616 11.64 32.64 -2.96
C LYS A 616 11.12 33.84 -3.75
N THR A 617 10.39 33.61 -4.83
CA THR A 617 9.94 34.67 -5.73
C THR A 617 8.65 35.32 -5.24
N TYR A 618 7.66 34.51 -4.82
CA TYR A 618 6.29 34.96 -4.61
C TYR A 618 5.83 35.05 -3.16
N LYS A 619 6.56 34.47 -2.19
CA LYS A 619 6.14 34.48 -0.77
C LYS A 619 6.02 35.89 -0.17
N LYS A 620 6.76 36.86 -0.71
CA LYS A 620 6.63 38.28 -0.33
C LYS A 620 5.21 38.85 -0.51
N TYR A 621 4.39 38.22 -1.35
CA TYR A 621 3.01 38.62 -1.61
C TYR A 621 1.98 37.92 -0.72
N GLN A 622 2.40 37.02 0.18
CA GLN A 622 1.51 36.21 1.01
C GLN A 622 0.52 37.02 1.86
N ASN A 623 0.93 38.19 2.34
CA ASN A 623 0.15 39.01 3.26
C ASN A 623 -0.46 40.25 2.60
N ILE A 624 -0.43 40.34 1.27
CA ILE A 624 -1.04 41.46 0.54
C ILE A 624 -2.56 41.32 0.58
N ALA A 625 -3.26 42.42 0.90
CA ALA A 625 -4.71 42.48 0.87
C ALA A 625 -5.25 42.13 -0.53
N GLN A 626 -6.17 41.16 -0.60
CA GLN A 626 -6.86 40.75 -1.82
C GLN A 626 -8.37 40.88 -1.65
N PRO A 627 -9.13 41.17 -2.73
CA PRO A 627 -10.57 41.27 -2.63
C PRO A 627 -11.15 39.87 -2.38
N ARG A 628 -12.31 39.81 -1.73
CA ARG A 628 -13.00 38.57 -1.39
C ARG A 628 -14.04 38.25 -2.45
N ILE A 629 -14.03 37.02 -2.97
CA ILE A 629 -15.10 36.52 -3.84
C ILE A 629 -16.35 36.35 -2.97
N VAL A 630 -17.45 37.01 -3.36
CA VAL A 630 -18.74 37.00 -2.65
C VAL A 630 -19.89 36.41 -3.48
N SER A 631 -19.71 36.28 -4.80
CA SER A 631 -20.66 35.63 -5.68
C SER A 631 -19.92 34.92 -6.80
N VAL A 632 -20.40 33.75 -7.16
CA VAL A 632 -19.88 32.93 -8.25
C VAL A 632 -21.04 32.52 -9.15
N LYS A 633 -20.92 32.87 -10.44
CA LYS A 633 -21.77 32.35 -11.50
C LYS A 633 -20.92 31.66 -12.54
N THR A 634 -21.25 30.43 -12.92
CA THR A 634 -20.43 29.68 -13.90
C THR A 634 -21.27 28.96 -14.94
N ASP A 635 -20.74 28.82 -16.14
CA ASP A 635 -21.27 27.96 -17.19
C ASP A 635 -20.22 26.88 -17.51
N VAL A 636 -20.52 25.63 -17.21
CA VAL A 636 -19.58 24.50 -17.33
C VAL A 636 -20.09 23.52 -18.37
N ASN A 637 -19.37 23.38 -19.48
CA ASN A 637 -19.71 22.48 -20.57
C ASN A 637 -18.78 21.27 -20.54
N LEU A 638 -19.33 20.10 -20.23
CA LEU A 638 -18.61 18.84 -20.19
C LEU A 638 -18.80 18.09 -21.51
N PHE A 639 -17.74 17.52 -22.08
CA PHE A 639 -17.78 16.73 -23.32
C PHE A 639 -17.28 15.30 -23.06
N PRO A 640 -18.09 14.42 -22.45
CA PRO A 640 -17.63 13.08 -22.06
C PRO A 640 -17.07 12.23 -23.21
N LYS A 641 -17.64 12.35 -24.43
CA LYS A 641 -17.23 11.59 -25.62
C LYS A 641 -15.80 11.93 -26.09
N THR A 642 -15.43 13.22 -26.09
CA THR A 642 -14.07 13.66 -26.45
C THR A 642 -13.16 13.82 -25.23
N ARG A 643 -13.73 13.74 -24.02
CA ARG A 643 -13.11 13.94 -22.70
C ARG A 643 -12.61 15.38 -22.50
N ASP A 644 -13.27 16.34 -23.11
CA ASP A 644 -12.93 17.76 -22.98
C ASP A 644 -13.92 18.50 -22.07
N PHE A 645 -13.56 19.71 -21.67
CA PHE A 645 -14.44 20.67 -21.02
C PHE A 645 -14.18 22.08 -21.55
N ASN A 646 -15.21 22.91 -21.46
CA ASN A 646 -15.12 24.35 -21.67
C ASN A 646 -15.97 25.03 -20.60
N ALA A 647 -15.36 25.87 -19.77
CA ALA A 647 -16.03 26.55 -18.70
C ALA A 647 -15.79 28.06 -18.76
N SER A 648 -16.78 28.83 -18.34
CA SER A 648 -16.65 30.27 -18.09
C SER A 648 -17.29 30.62 -16.76
N GLY A 649 -16.94 31.76 -16.20
CA GLY A 649 -17.58 32.24 -14.99
C GLY A 649 -17.33 33.70 -14.70
N ASP A 650 -18.19 34.23 -13.83
CA ASP A 650 -18.15 35.58 -13.29
C ASP A 650 -18.00 35.49 -11.78
N TYR A 651 -16.94 36.13 -11.27
CA TYR A 651 -16.75 36.39 -9.84
C TYR A 651 -17.10 37.83 -9.54
N ILE A 652 -18.00 38.04 -8.57
CA ILE A 652 -18.15 39.34 -7.94
C ILE A 652 -17.22 39.36 -6.73
N MET A 653 -16.31 40.31 -6.72
CA MET A 653 -15.28 40.46 -5.71
C MET A 653 -15.47 41.79 -4.97
N VAL A 654 -15.37 41.77 -3.65
CA VAL A 654 -15.54 42.94 -2.79
C VAL A 654 -14.29 43.17 -1.96
N ASN A 655 -13.83 44.41 -1.88
CA ASN A 655 -12.78 44.76 -0.93
C ASN A 655 -13.37 44.80 0.49
N LYS A 656 -13.22 43.71 1.25
CA LYS A 656 -13.60 43.63 2.67
C LYS A 656 -12.48 44.08 3.63
N THR A 657 -11.35 44.56 3.13
CA THR A 657 -10.24 45.04 3.99
C THR A 657 -10.38 46.53 4.26
N ASP A 658 -9.60 47.03 5.22
CA ASP A 658 -9.56 48.47 5.57
C ASP A 658 -8.60 49.28 4.68
N GLU A 659 -7.92 48.63 3.74
CA GLU A 659 -6.91 49.24 2.86
C GLU A 659 -7.39 49.28 1.40
N ALA A 660 -6.91 50.24 0.63
CA ALA A 660 -7.20 50.29 -0.80
C ALA A 660 -6.38 49.23 -1.55
N ILE A 661 -7.04 48.42 -2.38
CA ILE A 661 -6.38 47.39 -3.20
C ILE A 661 -6.08 47.98 -4.57
N ASP A 662 -4.81 48.14 -4.89
CA ASP A 662 -4.36 48.63 -6.20
C ASP A 662 -4.05 47.50 -7.18
N SER A 663 -3.82 46.27 -6.71
CA SER A 663 -3.38 45.14 -7.54
C SER A 663 -4.07 43.82 -7.16
N VAL A 664 -4.43 43.03 -8.17
CA VAL A 664 -4.99 41.69 -8.02
C VAL A 664 -3.95 40.65 -8.40
N PHE A 665 -3.70 39.72 -7.49
CA PHE A 665 -2.77 38.61 -7.64
C PHE A 665 -3.59 37.36 -7.92
N LEU A 666 -3.53 36.84 -9.14
CA LEU A 666 -4.40 35.79 -9.62
C LEU A 666 -3.60 34.49 -9.79
N SER A 667 -3.95 33.48 -9.01
CA SER A 667 -3.41 32.12 -9.15
C SER A 667 -4.36 31.28 -10.00
N HIS A 668 -3.85 30.65 -11.06
CA HIS A 668 -4.65 29.78 -11.93
C HIS A 668 -3.98 28.41 -12.17
N ASN A 669 -4.63 27.57 -12.96
CA ASN A 669 -4.11 26.28 -13.42
C ASN A 669 -3.38 26.44 -14.76
N ASP A 670 -2.85 25.34 -15.29
CA ASP A 670 -2.14 25.29 -16.56
C ASP A 670 -3.07 25.20 -17.78
N TYR A 671 -4.39 25.33 -17.59
CA TYR A 671 -5.33 25.32 -18.71
C TYR A 671 -5.32 26.67 -19.45
N PRO A 672 -5.46 26.66 -20.79
CA PRO A 672 -5.74 27.86 -21.57
C PRO A 672 -6.91 28.64 -20.96
N SER A 673 -6.61 29.83 -20.46
CA SER A 673 -7.55 30.67 -19.70
C SER A 673 -7.49 32.13 -20.14
N THR A 674 -8.60 32.86 -19.96
CA THR A 674 -8.65 34.32 -20.13
C THR A 674 -9.24 34.96 -18.88
N PHE A 675 -8.78 36.16 -18.55
CA PHE A 675 -9.22 36.91 -17.37
C PHE A 675 -9.52 38.36 -17.78
N GLU A 676 -10.77 38.78 -17.61
CA GLU A 676 -11.26 40.11 -17.97
C GLU A 676 -11.93 40.77 -16.77
N PHE A 677 -11.45 41.95 -16.37
CA PHE A 677 -12.05 42.71 -15.28
C PHE A 677 -12.94 43.82 -15.83
N ASP A 678 -14.06 44.10 -15.17
CA ASP A 678 -14.95 45.24 -15.48
C ASP A 678 -14.32 46.61 -15.16
N ARG A 679 -13.11 46.59 -14.60
CA ARG A 679 -12.33 47.76 -14.22
C ARG A 679 -11.03 47.81 -15.03
N ALA A 680 -10.70 49.01 -15.53
CA ALA A 680 -9.47 49.25 -16.29
C ALA A 680 -8.23 48.85 -15.47
N ASN A 681 -7.39 48.01 -16.04
CA ASN A 681 -6.21 47.41 -15.41
C ASN A 681 -5.04 47.29 -16.40
N THR A 682 -3.89 46.85 -15.92
CA THR A 682 -2.72 46.52 -16.74
C THR A 682 -2.09 45.25 -16.18
N LEU A 683 -1.87 44.25 -17.03
CA LEU A 683 -1.12 43.05 -16.68
C LEU A 683 0.36 43.42 -16.55
N VAL A 684 0.88 43.39 -15.32
CA VAL A 684 2.26 43.79 -15.01
C VAL A 684 3.19 42.58 -14.85
N LEU A 685 2.65 41.40 -14.59
CA LEU A 685 3.36 40.14 -14.56
C LEU A 685 2.45 39.02 -15.07
N GLU A 686 2.96 38.21 -16.00
CA GLU A 686 2.36 36.96 -16.44
C GLU A 686 3.41 35.86 -16.23
N ASP A 687 3.17 34.94 -15.29
CA ASP A 687 4.07 33.81 -15.03
C ASP A 687 3.41 32.50 -15.45
N THR A 688 3.80 32.01 -16.62
CA THR A 688 3.27 30.78 -17.23
C THR A 688 3.89 29.50 -16.66
N ILE A 689 4.94 29.59 -15.84
CA ILE A 689 5.56 28.43 -15.19
C ILE A 689 4.80 28.10 -13.90
N TYR A 690 4.48 29.13 -13.12
CA TYR A 690 3.74 28.97 -11.87
C TYR A 690 2.25 29.27 -12.01
N ASN A 691 1.77 29.70 -13.18
CA ASN A 691 0.37 30.07 -13.42
C ASN A 691 -0.09 31.14 -12.41
N PHE A 692 0.61 32.27 -12.42
CA PHE A 692 0.42 33.37 -11.47
C PHE A 692 0.58 34.74 -12.14
N ASP A 693 -0.50 35.51 -12.13
CA ASP A 693 -0.59 36.80 -12.81
C ASP A 693 -0.79 37.93 -11.81
N ILE A 694 -0.27 39.12 -12.15
CA ILE A 694 -0.49 40.34 -11.36
C ILE A 694 -1.09 41.42 -12.27
N TYR A 695 -2.27 41.89 -11.89
CA TYR A 695 -2.99 42.97 -12.56
C TYR A 695 -2.98 44.22 -11.70
N GLU A 696 -2.42 45.32 -12.20
CA GLU A 696 -2.47 46.64 -11.58
C GLU A 696 -3.74 47.37 -12.03
N LEU A 697 -4.56 47.82 -11.08
CA LEU A 697 -5.80 48.54 -11.33
C LEU A 697 -5.53 50.03 -11.54
N LYS A 698 -6.06 50.61 -12.62
CA LYS A 698 -5.94 52.07 -12.87
C LYS A 698 -6.65 52.90 -11.81
N ARG A 699 -7.69 52.34 -11.20
CA ARG A 699 -8.38 52.91 -10.05
C ARG A 699 -8.40 51.86 -8.93
N PRO A 700 -7.69 52.08 -7.81
CA PRO A 700 -7.71 51.16 -6.68
C PRO A 700 -9.14 50.90 -6.17
N MET A 701 -9.40 49.68 -5.68
CA MET A 701 -10.63 49.36 -4.95
C MET A 701 -10.56 49.93 -3.54
N LYS A 702 -11.45 50.87 -3.22
CA LYS A 702 -11.59 51.34 -1.84
C LYS A 702 -12.26 50.26 -0.98
N PRO A 703 -12.11 50.29 0.36
CA PRO A 703 -12.90 49.46 1.25
C PRO A 703 -14.40 49.54 0.92
N GLY A 704 -15.04 48.39 0.75
CA GLY A 704 -16.44 48.24 0.33
C GLY A 704 -16.71 48.35 -1.17
N ASP A 705 -15.75 48.76 -2.01
CA ASP A 705 -15.91 48.73 -3.47
C ASP A 705 -16.04 47.27 -3.96
N SER A 706 -16.75 47.09 -5.07
CA SER A 706 -16.87 45.82 -5.79
C SER A 706 -16.29 45.90 -7.20
N MET A 707 -15.89 44.76 -7.75
CA MET A 707 -15.54 44.58 -9.16
C MET A 707 -15.92 43.17 -9.63
N THR A 708 -15.98 42.98 -10.94
CA THR A 708 -16.29 41.69 -11.56
C THR A 708 -15.07 41.16 -12.31
N LEU A 709 -14.77 39.87 -12.12
CA LEU A 709 -13.82 39.12 -12.94
C LEU A 709 -14.58 38.10 -13.77
N HIS A 710 -14.57 38.29 -15.08
CA HIS A 710 -14.99 37.29 -16.05
C HIS A 710 -13.80 36.41 -16.44
N PHE A 711 -13.98 35.10 -16.49
CA PHE A 711 -12.94 34.18 -16.92
C PHE A 711 -13.46 33.08 -17.82
N THR A 712 -12.57 32.56 -18.67
CA THR A 712 -12.79 31.32 -19.42
C THR A 712 -11.66 30.34 -19.13
N VAL A 713 -11.97 29.05 -19.11
CA VAL A 713 -11.02 27.95 -18.90
C VAL A 713 -11.43 26.78 -19.78
N LYS A 714 -10.50 26.23 -20.56
CA LYS A 714 -10.72 25.04 -21.38
C LYS A 714 -9.49 24.15 -21.37
N ASN A 715 -9.64 22.85 -21.54
CA ASN A 715 -8.48 21.99 -21.75
C ASN A 715 -7.97 22.05 -23.19
N GLU A 716 -6.69 21.72 -23.36
CA GLU A 716 -6.18 21.30 -24.66
C GLU A 716 -6.75 19.93 -25.04
N PRO A 717 -6.98 19.64 -26.33
CA PRO A 717 -7.51 18.35 -26.76
C PRO A 717 -6.71 17.17 -26.21
N ASN A 718 -7.40 16.13 -25.78
CA ASN A 718 -6.75 14.91 -25.34
C ASN A 718 -6.17 14.14 -26.53
N THR A 719 -5.02 13.50 -26.32
CA THR A 719 -4.38 12.63 -27.29
C THR A 719 -4.47 11.17 -26.83
N LEU A 720 -3.81 10.27 -27.58
CA LEU A 720 -3.73 8.87 -27.20
C LEU A 720 -2.73 8.62 -26.07
N LEU A 721 -1.68 9.45 -25.90
CA LEU A 721 -0.68 9.29 -24.83
C LEU A 721 -0.85 10.27 -23.66
N THR A 722 -1.41 11.45 -23.91
CA THR A 722 -1.59 12.50 -22.89
C THR A 722 -3.05 12.70 -22.53
N ARG A 723 -3.30 12.87 -21.22
CA ARG A 723 -4.59 13.27 -20.68
C ARG A 723 -4.49 14.74 -20.25
N ASN A 724 -5.14 15.61 -21.00
CA ASN A 724 -5.15 17.05 -20.77
C ASN A 724 -6.39 17.51 -19.99
N SER A 725 -7.27 16.60 -19.60
CA SER A 725 -8.54 16.92 -18.95
C SER A 725 -8.93 15.90 -17.89
N PRO A 726 -9.57 16.33 -16.79
CA PRO A 726 -10.08 15.46 -15.76
C PRO A 726 -11.36 14.73 -16.18
N ILE A 727 -11.99 15.11 -17.29
CA ILE A 727 -13.25 14.51 -17.77
C ILE A 727 -13.03 13.06 -18.19
N ILE A 728 -13.99 12.21 -17.84
CA ILE A 728 -14.05 10.81 -18.26
C ILE A 728 -15.38 10.54 -18.96
N ALA A 729 -15.45 9.40 -19.67
CA ALA A 729 -16.60 9.09 -20.51
C ALA A 729 -17.89 8.90 -19.71
N ASN A 730 -17.81 8.35 -18.49
CA ASN A 730 -18.96 8.18 -17.60
C ASN A 730 -18.51 8.22 -16.12
N GLY A 731 -19.17 9.03 -15.29
CA GLY A 731 -18.81 9.22 -13.88
C GLY A 731 -17.79 10.35 -13.62
N THR A 732 -17.82 11.42 -14.42
CA THR A 732 -16.96 12.58 -14.18
C THR A 732 -17.26 13.18 -12.80
N PHE A 733 -16.22 13.44 -12.01
CA PHE A 733 -16.26 14.20 -10.76
C PHE A 733 -15.09 15.19 -10.76
N ILE A 734 -15.41 16.49 -10.67
CA ILE A 734 -14.44 17.59 -10.63
C ILE A 734 -14.92 18.68 -9.66
N ASN A 735 -14.01 19.42 -9.03
CA ASN A 735 -14.36 20.51 -8.12
C ASN A 735 -13.80 21.87 -8.57
N ASN A 736 -14.25 22.93 -7.92
CA ASN A 736 -13.87 24.30 -8.25
C ASN A 736 -12.36 24.56 -8.13
N PHE A 737 -11.68 23.95 -7.15
CA PHE A 737 -10.23 24.12 -6.97
C PHE A 737 -9.39 23.55 -8.12
N GLN A 738 -9.93 22.61 -8.90
CA GLN A 738 -9.25 22.04 -10.06
C GLN A 738 -9.41 22.91 -11.31
N LEU A 739 -10.55 23.59 -11.46
CA LEU A 739 -10.91 24.27 -12.70
C LEU A 739 -10.72 25.78 -12.68
N PHE A 740 -10.98 26.44 -11.56
CA PHE A 740 -11.18 27.89 -11.55
C PHE A 740 -10.03 28.64 -10.86
N PRO A 741 -9.79 29.91 -11.25
CA PRO A 741 -8.76 30.73 -10.63
C PRO A 741 -9.09 31.03 -9.16
N SER A 742 -8.05 31.37 -8.41
CA SER A 742 -8.11 31.83 -7.02
C SER A 742 -7.26 33.08 -6.85
N LEU A 743 -7.45 33.81 -5.76
CA LEU A 743 -6.71 35.06 -5.50
C LEU A 743 -5.63 34.87 -4.43
N GLY A 744 -4.53 35.60 -4.60
CA GLY A 744 -3.40 35.65 -3.70
C GLY A 744 -2.44 34.47 -3.83
N TYR A 745 -1.52 34.40 -2.87
CA TYR A 745 -0.44 33.42 -2.83
C TYR A 745 -0.89 32.06 -2.26
N SER A 746 -0.58 30.99 -2.98
CA SER A 746 -0.82 29.62 -2.52
C SER A 746 0.36 29.03 -1.72
N ALA A 747 0.19 28.98 -0.39
CA ALA A 747 1.14 28.30 0.52
C ALA A 747 1.17 26.77 0.32
N GLY A 748 0.16 26.16 -0.33
CA GLY A 748 0.14 24.72 -0.62
C GLY A 748 1.21 24.27 -1.61
N ARG A 749 1.83 25.21 -2.34
CA ARG A 749 2.93 24.96 -3.26
C ARG A 749 4.32 25.06 -2.60
N GLU A 750 4.40 25.44 -1.31
CA GLU A 750 5.67 25.49 -0.57
C GLU A 750 6.26 24.09 -0.31
N LEU A 751 7.56 24.05 -0.02
CA LEU A 751 8.20 22.86 0.54
C LEU A 751 7.81 22.70 2.01
N THR A 752 7.48 21.47 2.44
CA THR A 752 7.10 21.20 3.83
C THR A 752 8.20 20.54 4.66
N ASP A 753 9.15 19.84 4.04
CA ASP A 753 10.26 19.16 4.72
C ASP A 753 11.37 20.13 5.13
N ASN A 754 11.66 20.20 6.44
CA ASN A 754 12.59 21.19 6.99
C ASN A 754 14.06 20.90 6.63
N ASN A 755 14.45 19.64 6.41
CA ASN A 755 15.82 19.30 6.02
C ASN A 755 16.08 19.75 4.58
N THR A 756 15.13 19.48 3.66
CA THR A 756 15.17 20.00 2.29
C THR A 756 15.14 21.52 2.26
N ARG A 757 14.30 22.17 3.07
CA ARG A 757 14.25 23.65 3.16
C ARG A 757 15.59 24.25 3.58
N LYS A 758 16.27 23.64 4.55
CA LYS A 758 17.60 24.08 5.01
C LYS A 758 18.65 24.04 3.88
N LYS A 759 18.61 23.03 3.01
CA LYS A 759 19.50 22.93 1.82
C LYS A 759 19.33 24.10 0.84
N TYR A 760 18.17 24.74 0.84
CA TYR A 760 17.84 25.87 -0.02
C TYR A 760 17.80 27.22 0.70
N ASP A 761 18.30 27.28 1.95
CA ASP A 761 18.30 28.47 2.81
C ASP A 761 16.89 29.03 3.08
N LEU A 762 15.88 28.15 3.13
CA LEU A 762 14.51 28.50 3.49
C LEU A 762 14.30 28.33 5.01
N LEU A 763 13.55 29.25 5.63
CA LEU A 763 13.15 29.15 7.04
C LEU A 763 12.35 27.86 7.29
N PRO A 764 12.34 27.28 8.50
CA PRO A 764 11.48 26.16 8.81
C PRO A 764 10.00 26.44 8.48
N ASN A 765 9.30 25.46 7.92
CA ASN A 765 7.87 25.55 7.67
C ASN A 765 7.14 25.01 8.90
N GLU A 766 6.33 25.83 9.55
CA GLU A 766 5.55 25.46 10.74
C GLU A 766 4.12 25.00 10.38
N LEU A 767 3.86 24.62 9.12
CA LEU A 767 2.59 24.18 8.51
C LEU A 767 1.40 25.14 8.68
N LYS A 768 0.93 25.33 9.91
CA LYS A 768 -0.21 26.20 10.25
C LYS A 768 0.12 27.08 11.47
N PRO A 769 -0.41 28.31 11.54
CA PRO A 769 -0.27 29.16 12.72
C PRO A 769 -0.97 28.56 13.96
N HIS A 770 -0.58 29.04 15.14
CA HIS A 770 -1.23 28.65 16.39
C HIS A 770 -2.65 29.26 16.47
N PRO A 771 -3.66 28.57 17.02
CA PRO A 771 -5.04 29.06 17.06
C PRO A 771 -5.26 30.34 17.90
N SER A 772 -4.29 30.76 18.70
CA SER A 772 -4.36 32.05 19.42
C SER A 772 -3.80 33.24 18.62
N ASP A 773 -3.27 33.00 17.42
CA ASP A 773 -2.75 34.06 16.56
C ASP A 773 -3.92 34.79 15.89
N SER A 774 -4.25 35.99 16.39
CA SER A 774 -5.35 36.81 15.88
C SER A 774 -5.14 37.24 14.43
N THR A 775 -3.90 37.23 13.92
CA THR A 775 -3.61 37.61 12.53
C THR A 775 -3.98 36.51 11.51
N ALA A 776 -4.18 35.27 11.98
CA ALA A 776 -4.48 34.12 11.13
C ALA A 776 -5.98 33.75 11.09
N LEU A 777 -6.84 34.51 11.76
CA LEU A 777 -8.27 34.18 11.90
C LEU A 777 -9.14 34.69 10.73
N GLY A 778 -8.55 35.42 9.79
CA GLY A 778 -9.26 36.03 8.66
C GLY A 778 -9.69 35.05 7.56
N ASN A 779 -9.18 33.82 7.57
CA ASN A 779 -9.41 32.82 6.51
C ASN A 779 -9.82 31.48 7.11
N THR A 780 -10.62 30.71 6.35
CA THR A 780 -10.95 29.33 6.72
C THR A 780 -9.88 28.38 6.20
N TYR A 781 -9.82 27.16 6.71
CA TYR A 781 -8.92 26.14 6.18
C TYR A 781 -9.29 25.66 4.75
N ILE A 782 -10.47 26.06 4.24
CA ILE A 782 -10.97 25.69 2.90
C ILE A 782 -10.62 26.76 1.86
N SER A 783 -10.77 28.05 2.17
CA SER A 783 -10.49 29.15 1.24
C SER A 783 -9.84 30.35 1.92
N LYS A 784 -8.98 31.04 1.17
CA LYS A 784 -8.24 32.26 1.58
C LYS A 784 -8.70 33.54 0.90
N ASP A 785 -9.50 33.41 -0.13
CA ASP A 785 -9.95 34.47 -1.04
C ASP A 785 -11.47 34.62 -1.07
N SER A 786 -12.18 33.87 -0.23
CA SER A 786 -13.63 33.93 -0.12
C SER A 786 -14.11 33.55 1.27
N ASP A 787 -15.33 33.96 1.58
CA ASP A 787 -16.05 33.62 2.81
C ASP A 787 -17.27 32.76 2.44
N TRP A 788 -18.47 33.30 2.59
CA TRP A 788 -19.71 32.72 2.11
C TRP A 788 -20.15 33.41 0.81
N ILE A 789 -20.35 32.62 -0.25
CA ILE A 789 -20.67 33.08 -1.59
C ILE A 789 -22.13 32.82 -1.98
N ASP A 790 -22.70 33.71 -2.78
CA ASP A 790 -23.87 33.40 -3.60
C ASP A 790 -23.43 32.49 -4.77
N PHE A 791 -24.13 31.38 -5.01
CA PHE A 791 -23.73 30.38 -6.01
C PHE A 791 -24.84 30.08 -7.02
N GLU A 792 -24.48 30.17 -8.30
CA GLU A 792 -25.32 29.85 -9.45
C GLU A 792 -24.49 29.18 -10.54
N THR A 793 -25.00 28.13 -11.17
CA THR A 793 -24.25 27.44 -12.24
C THR A 793 -25.17 26.83 -13.28
N THR A 794 -24.75 26.90 -14.54
CA THR A 794 -25.30 26.08 -15.62
C THR A 794 -24.29 25.01 -15.97
N VAL A 795 -24.73 23.75 -15.98
CA VAL A 795 -23.86 22.63 -16.38
C VAL A 795 -24.47 21.94 -17.58
N SER A 796 -23.69 21.74 -18.64
CA SER A 796 -24.10 20.99 -19.81
C SER A 796 -23.28 19.71 -20.00
N THR A 797 -23.93 18.65 -20.46
CA THR A 797 -23.29 17.35 -20.69
C THR A 797 -23.94 16.63 -21.89
N SER A 798 -23.52 15.39 -22.16
CA SER A 798 -24.13 14.56 -23.20
C SER A 798 -25.62 14.29 -22.92
N ASP A 799 -26.36 14.01 -23.99
CA ASP A 799 -27.81 13.78 -23.97
C ASP A 799 -28.26 12.57 -23.14
N ASP A 800 -27.38 11.58 -22.98
CA ASP A 800 -27.57 10.38 -22.17
C ASP A 800 -27.19 10.56 -20.69
N GLN A 801 -26.51 11.65 -20.31
CA GLN A 801 -26.04 11.87 -18.94
C GLN A 801 -26.85 12.93 -18.18
N ILE A 802 -26.78 12.86 -16.85
CA ILE A 802 -27.31 13.86 -15.94
C ILE A 802 -26.15 14.56 -15.27
N ALA A 803 -26.10 15.90 -15.38
CA ALA A 803 -25.11 16.72 -14.69
C ALA A 803 -25.67 17.23 -13.36
N ILE A 804 -24.88 17.08 -12.29
CA ILE A 804 -25.24 17.49 -10.93
C ILE A 804 -24.19 18.45 -10.37
N ALA A 805 -24.66 19.59 -9.87
CA ALA A 805 -23.89 20.55 -9.08
C ALA A 805 -24.73 21.03 -7.88
N PRO A 806 -24.11 21.55 -6.80
CA PRO A 806 -24.85 22.12 -5.67
C PRO A 806 -25.92 23.13 -6.09
N GLY A 807 -27.07 23.09 -5.41
CA GLY A 807 -28.19 24.00 -5.69
C GLY A 807 -29.47 23.30 -6.14
N TYR A 808 -30.55 24.09 -6.19
CA TYR A 808 -31.86 23.62 -6.62
C TYR A 808 -31.98 23.78 -8.13
N LEU A 809 -32.45 22.73 -8.81
CA LEU A 809 -32.67 22.75 -10.25
C LEU A 809 -33.75 23.78 -10.59
N GLN A 810 -33.34 24.84 -11.29
CA GLN A 810 -34.24 25.91 -11.77
C GLN A 810 -34.82 25.55 -13.13
N LYS A 811 -33.99 25.00 -14.01
CA LYS A 811 -34.36 24.67 -15.39
C LYS A 811 -33.51 23.52 -15.90
N GLU A 812 -34.16 22.63 -16.64
CA GLU A 812 -33.52 21.59 -17.46
C GLU A 812 -34.00 21.75 -18.91
N TRP A 813 -33.09 21.65 -19.87
CA TRP A 813 -33.44 21.67 -21.30
C TRP A 813 -32.40 20.93 -22.15
N THR A 814 -32.79 20.58 -23.38
CA THR A 814 -31.90 20.01 -24.38
C THR A 814 -31.69 21.00 -25.51
N GLN A 815 -30.45 21.20 -25.93
CA GLN A 815 -30.09 22.03 -27.07
C GLN A 815 -28.87 21.43 -27.78
N ASP A 816 -28.88 21.40 -29.12
CA ASP A 816 -27.75 20.92 -29.94
C ASP A 816 -27.25 19.52 -29.56
N GLY A 817 -28.17 18.61 -29.19
CA GLY A 817 -27.84 17.24 -28.77
C GLY A 817 -27.15 17.15 -27.40
N ARG A 818 -27.25 18.19 -26.56
CA ARG A 818 -26.69 18.26 -25.21
C ARG A 818 -27.77 18.61 -24.20
N ARG A 819 -27.66 18.09 -22.97
CA ARG A 819 -28.56 18.43 -21.85
C ARG A 819 -27.93 19.50 -20.97
N TYR A 820 -28.73 20.44 -20.52
CA TYR A 820 -28.34 21.59 -19.71
C TYR A 820 -29.14 21.61 -18.41
N PHE A 821 -28.46 21.92 -17.32
CA PHE A 821 -29.02 21.97 -15.98
C PHE A 821 -28.61 23.27 -15.31
N HIS A 822 -29.57 24.13 -14.97
CA HIS A 822 -29.34 25.37 -14.24
C HIS A 822 -29.64 25.16 -12.77
N TYR A 823 -28.62 25.29 -11.92
CA TYR A 823 -28.71 25.18 -10.47
C TYR A 823 -28.45 26.54 -9.81
N LYS A 824 -29.22 26.83 -8.75
CA LYS A 824 -29.03 28.03 -7.94
C LYS A 824 -29.23 27.71 -6.47
N MET A 825 -28.36 28.23 -5.62
CA MET A 825 -28.54 28.18 -4.17
C MET A 825 -29.51 29.28 -3.71
N ASP A 826 -30.31 29.00 -2.67
CA ASP A 826 -31.20 29.97 -2.03
C ASP A 826 -30.59 30.59 -0.76
N SER A 827 -29.35 30.22 -0.45
CA SER A 827 -28.57 30.63 0.70
C SER A 827 -27.09 30.66 0.32
N LYS A 828 -26.30 31.46 1.04
CA LYS A 828 -24.85 31.50 0.81
C LYS A 828 -24.19 30.20 1.24
N ILE A 829 -23.17 29.80 0.52
CA ILE A 829 -22.39 28.58 0.78
C ILE A 829 -20.90 28.90 0.83
N LEU A 830 -20.08 27.99 1.36
CA LEU A 830 -18.63 28.10 1.17
C LEU A 830 -18.29 28.02 -0.32
N ASN A 831 -17.21 28.70 -0.75
CA ASN A 831 -16.65 28.57 -2.10
C ASN A 831 -15.97 27.21 -2.32
N PHE A 832 -16.77 26.17 -2.24
CA PHE A 832 -16.37 24.78 -2.27
C PHE A 832 -17.54 23.97 -2.84
N TYR A 833 -17.43 23.64 -4.13
CA TYR A 833 -18.49 22.99 -4.89
C TYR A 833 -17.91 22.09 -6.00
N ALA A 834 -18.73 21.14 -6.46
CA ALA A 834 -18.33 20.15 -7.45
C ALA A 834 -19.35 19.97 -8.58
N TYR A 835 -18.86 19.40 -9.67
CA TYR A 835 -19.60 19.03 -10.86
C TYR A 835 -19.47 17.53 -11.08
N ASN A 836 -20.62 16.87 -11.25
CA ASN A 836 -20.70 15.44 -11.49
C ASN A 836 -21.47 15.18 -12.78
N SER A 837 -21.06 14.19 -13.58
CA SER A 837 -21.79 13.79 -14.79
C SER A 837 -21.66 12.30 -15.06
N ALA A 838 -22.79 11.62 -15.16
CA ALA A 838 -22.85 10.20 -15.50
C ALA A 838 -24.23 9.81 -16.02
N GLU A 839 -24.33 8.59 -16.51
CA GLU A 839 -25.59 7.89 -16.82
C GLU A 839 -26.24 7.39 -15.52
N TYR A 840 -26.87 8.30 -14.78
CA TYR A 840 -27.45 7.98 -13.46
C TYR A 840 -28.88 7.43 -13.54
N LYS A 841 -29.17 6.45 -12.69
CA LYS A 841 -30.50 6.20 -12.13
C LYS A 841 -30.64 6.98 -10.82
N VAL A 842 -31.88 7.22 -10.38
CA VAL A 842 -32.15 8.04 -9.20
C VAL A 842 -33.13 7.34 -8.26
N LYS A 843 -32.72 7.16 -7.00
CA LYS A 843 -33.62 6.78 -5.89
C LYS A 843 -34.01 8.03 -5.12
N ARG A 844 -35.30 8.18 -4.80
CA ARG A 844 -35.84 9.37 -4.12
C ARG A 844 -36.60 8.99 -2.86
N ASP A 845 -36.51 9.86 -1.87
CA ASP A 845 -37.27 9.79 -0.62
C ASP A 845 -37.39 11.20 -0.01
N THR A 846 -38.02 11.32 1.15
CA THR A 846 -38.14 12.57 1.90
C THR A 846 -37.88 12.34 3.39
N TRP A 847 -37.36 13.35 4.05
CA TRP A 847 -37.28 13.43 5.51
C TRP A 847 -37.87 14.77 5.94
N LYS A 848 -39.05 14.75 6.56
CA LYS A 848 -39.87 15.95 6.79
C LYS A 848 -40.09 16.69 5.46
N ASP A 849 -39.60 17.93 5.33
CA ASP A 849 -39.65 18.78 4.15
C ASP A 849 -38.39 18.73 3.27
N VAL A 850 -37.39 17.93 3.66
CA VAL A 850 -36.12 17.78 2.92
C VAL A 850 -36.24 16.64 1.90
N LYS A 851 -35.98 16.94 0.62
CA LYS A 851 -35.91 15.94 -0.46
C LYS A 851 -34.59 15.19 -0.41
N LEU A 852 -34.63 13.86 -0.43
CA LEU A 852 -33.43 13.01 -0.44
C LEU A 852 -33.32 12.30 -1.77
N GLU A 853 -32.14 12.35 -2.40
CA GLU A 853 -31.89 11.67 -3.67
C GLU A 853 -30.54 10.95 -3.67
N ILE A 854 -30.49 9.78 -4.30
CA ILE A 854 -29.26 9.03 -4.54
C ILE A 854 -29.15 8.79 -6.05
N TYR A 855 -28.11 9.35 -6.66
CA TYR A 855 -27.76 9.19 -8.06
C TYR A 855 -26.71 8.08 -8.17
N TYR A 856 -27.05 7.01 -8.87
CA TYR A 856 -26.24 5.78 -8.88
C TYR A 856 -26.16 5.16 -10.27
N HIS A 857 -25.14 4.33 -10.48
CA HIS A 857 -24.95 3.56 -11.69
C HIS A 857 -25.85 2.31 -11.70
N GLU A 858 -26.48 2.01 -12.83
CA GLU A 858 -27.31 0.81 -12.97
C GLU A 858 -26.52 -0.48 -12.65
N GLY A 859 -27.05 -1.33 -11.79
CA GLY A 859 -26.35 -2.52 -11.26
C GLY A 859 -25.65 -2.32 -9.90
N HIS A 860 -25.69 -1.10 -9.34
CA HIS A 860 -25.14 -0.77 -8.01
C HIS A 860 -26.24 -0.52 -6.95
N GLU A 861 -27.36 -1.23 -7.02
CA GLU A 861 -28.52 -1.02 -6.15
C GLU A 861 -28.32 -1.50 -4.70
N TYR A 862 -27.26 -2.26 -4.42
CA TYR A 862 -27.07 -3.05 -3.20
C TYR A 862 -27.24 -2.26 -1.88
N ASN A 863 -26.72 -1.04 -1.82
CA ASN A 863 -26.64 -0.27 -0.57
C ASN A 863 -27.50 1.00 -0.55
N LEU A 864 -28.39 1.18 -1.53
CA LEU A 864 -29.17 2.41 -1.65
C LEU A 864 -30.10 2.66 -0.47
N ASP A 865 -30.76 1.62 0.06
CA ASP A 865 -31.60 1.73 1.27
C ASP A 865 -30.80 2.09 2.51
N ARG A 866 -29.58 1.55 2.59
CA ARG A 866 -28.65 1.74 3.70
C ARG A 866 -28.13 3.17 3.76
N MET A 867 -27.72 3.69 2.61
CA MET A 867 -27.35 5.09 2.44
C MET A 867 -28.55 6.01 2.74
N MET A 868 -29.76 5.69 2.24
CA MET A 868 -30.96 6.47 2.52
C MET A 868 -31.28 6.51 4.03
N LYS A 869 -31.15 5.38 4.72
CA LYS A 869 -31.31 5.29 6.19
C LYS A 869 -30.25 6.12 6.91
N GLY A 870 -28.99 6.07 6.46
CA GLY A 870 -27.88 6.87 7.00
C GLY A 870 -28.13 8.37 6.87
N MET A 871 -28.61 8.82 5.70
CA MET A 871 -29.00 10.22 5.49
C MET A 871 -30.06 10.66 6.50
N LYS A 872 -31.15 9.88 6.64
CA LYS A 872 -32.24 10.20 7.58
C LYS A 872 -31.79 10.21 9.04
N ALA A 873 -30.95 9.24 9.44
CA ALA A 873 -30.46 9.14 10.80
C ALA A 873 -29.51 10.30 11.17
N SER A 874 -28.60 10.65 10.26
CA SER A 874 -27.70 11.80 10.44
C SER A 874 -28.48 13.12 10.48
N LEU A 875 -29.44 13.32 9.56
CA LEU A 875 -30.32 14.49 9.58
C LEU A 875 -31.09 14.61 10.90
N ALA A 876 -31.65 13.50 11.41
CA ALA A 876 -32.37 13.47 12.67
C ALA A 876 -31.47 13.82 13.86
N TYR A 877 -30.34 13.12 14.00
CA TYR A 877 -29.43 13.32 15.12
C TYR A 877 -28.87 14.75 15.16
N ASN A 878 -28.35 15.26 14.04
CA ASN A 878 -27.76 16.61 14.02
C ASN A 878 -28.83 17.71 14.21
N SER A 879 -30.02 17.53 13.63
CA SER A 879 -31.10 18.52 13.77
C SER A 879 -31.64 18.65 15.19
N GLU A 880 -31.67 17.55 15.94
CA GLU A 880 -32.08 17.53 17.33
C GLU A 880 -30.99 18.14 18.25
N ASN A 881 -29.74 17.71 18.05
CA ASN A 881 -28.66 17.97 18.99
C ASN A 881 -27.94 19.30 18.74
N PHE A 882 -27.84 19.81 17.51
CA PHE A 882 -26.97 20.95 17.19
C PHE A 882 -27.72 22.16 16.62
N SER A 883 -28.38 22.02 15.47
CA SER A 883 -29.15 23.10 14.84
C SER A 883 -30.00 22.54 13.69
N PRO A 884 -31.04 23.25 13.20
CA PRO A 884 -31.80 22.82 12.03
C PRO A 884 -30.92 22.67 10.78
N TYR A 885 -31.29 21.74 9.90
CA TYR A 885 -30.66 21.59 8.58
C TYR A 885 -30.97 22.82 7.69
N GLN A 886 -29.96 23.33 6.99
CA GLN A 886 -30.02 24.61 6.28
C GLN A 886 -30.53 24.56 4.84
N HIS A 887 -30.73 23.38 4.27
CA HIS A 887 -31.14 23.21 2.86
C HIS A 887 -32.45 22.42 2.74
N LYS A 888 -33.12 22.51 1.57
CA LYS A 888 -34.39 21.79 1.28
C LYS A 888 -34.17 20.45 0.55
N GLN A 889 -32.93 20.10 0.27
CA GLN A 889 -32.56 18.86 -0.39
C GLN A 889 -31.22 18.35 0.14
N LEU A 890 -30.97 17.05 -0.01
CA LEU A 890 -29.69 16.41 0.22
C LEU A 890 -29.52 15.28 -0.80
N ARG A 891 -28.37 15.23 -1.47
CA ARG A 891 -28.10 14.28 -2.55
C ARG A 891 -26.82 13.51 -2.32
N ILE A 892 -26.81 12.22 -2.62
CA ILE A 892 -25.60 11.40 -2.79
C ILE A 892 -25.42 11.14 -4.29
N VAL A 893 -24.19 11.27 -4.79
CA VAL A 893 -23.88 11.12 -6.22
C VAL A 893 -22.72 10.16 -6.41
N GLU A 894 -22.95 9.05 -7.10
CA GLU A 894 -21.91 8.06 -7.33
C GLU A 894 -20.84 8.55 -8.32
N PHE A 895 -19.56 8.28 -8.04
CA PHE A 895 -18.49 8.37 -9.04
C PHE A 895 -17.61 7.10 -9.03
N PRO A 896 -16.84 6.80 -10.09
CA PRO A 896 -16.39 5.43 -10.35
C PRO A 896 -15.45 4.81 -9.32
N SER A 897 -14.47 5.55 -8.82
CA SER A 897 -13.51 5.03 -7.84
C SER A 897 -12.75 6.14 -7.15
N GLY A 898 -12.51 5.96 -5.85
CA GLY A 898 -11.76 6.90 -5.03
C GLY A 898 -11.51 6.40 -3.60
N SER A 899 -12.25 5.39 -3.12
CA SER A 899 -12.21 4.94 -1.72
C SER A 899 -12.57 6.05 -0.71
N PHE A 900 -13.25 7.12 -1.13
CA PHE A 900 -13.71 8.23 -0.29
C PHE A 900 -15.10 8.74 -0.71
N ALA A 901 -15.69 9.55 0.15
CA ALA A 901 -16.81 10.44 -0.15
C ALA A 901 -16.43 11.87 0.27
N GLN A 902 -17.12 12.87 -0.27
CA GLN A 902 -16.82 14.28 0.04
C GLN A 902 -18.09 15.12 0.13
N SER A 903 -18.30 15.76 1.26
CA SER A 903 -19.49 16.57 1.51
C SER A 903 -19.38 18.01 0.96
N PHE A 904 -20.08 18.29 -0.14
CA PHE A 904 -20.34 19.66 -0.63
C PHE A 904 -21.73 20.13 -0.15
N PRO A 905 -22.05 21.44 -0.21
CA PRO A 905 -23.37 21.94 0.20
C PRO A 905 -24.49 21.19 -0.51
N ASN A 906 -25.37 20.54 0.26
CA ASN A 906 -26.49 19.68 -0.20
C ASN A 906 -26.18 18.52 -1.16
N THR A 907 -24.92 18.27 -1.53
CA THR A 907 -24.54 17.27 -2.55
C THR A 907 -23.26 16.55 -2.16
N ILE A 908 -23.30 15.22 -2.07
CA ILE A 908 -22.22 14.38 -1.55
C ILE A 908 -21.79 13.38 -2.62
N PRO A 909 -20.74 13.66 -3.41
CA PRO A 909 -20.09 12.67 -4.25
C PRO A 909 -19.51 11.52 -3.41
N PHE A 910 -19.77 10.29 -3.83
CA PHE A 910 -19.45 9.07 -3.07
C PHE A 910 -18.89 8.03 -4.04
N ALA A 911 -17.68 7.53 -3.80
CA ALA A 911 -17.06 6.58 -4.71
C ALA A 911 -17.78 5.21 -4.72
N GLY A 912 -17.98 4.63 -5.91
CA GLY A 912 -18.63 3.33 -6.07
C GLY A 912 -17.96 2.23 -5.25
N ASP A 913 -16.61 2.23 -5.24
CA ASP A 913 -15.78 1.28 -4.49
C ASP A 913 -15.70 1.55 -2.98
N ALA A 914 -16.23 2.68 -2.50
CA ALA A 914 -16.26 3.04 -1.08
C ALA A 914 -17.56 2.67 -0.37
N GLY A 915 -18.64 2.28 -1.06
CA GLY A 915 -19.90 1.99 -0.36
C GLY A 915 -21.03 1.42 -1.22
N PHE A 916 -21.10 1.73 -2.52
CA PHE A 916 -22.18 1.21 -3.38
C PHE A 916 -22.11 -0.30 -3.57
N ILE A 917 -20.90 -0.85 -3.71
CA ILE A 917 -20.65 -2.29 -3.88
C ILE A 917 -20.26 -3.01 -2.58
N ALA A 918 -20.52 -2.40 -1.41
CA ALA A 918 -20.29 -3.03 -0.12
C ALA A 918 -21.18 -4.27 0.08
N ASP A 919 -20.64 -5.35 0.61
CA ASP A 919 -21.38 -6.56 1.01
C ASP A 919 -21.49 -6.55 2.54
N VAL A 920 -22.41 -5.74 3.06
CA VAL A 920 -22.59 -5.56 4.51
C VAL A 920 -23.36 -6.75 5.09
N ASP A 921 -22.79 -7.40 6.10
CA ASP A 921 -23.44 -8.47 6.86
C ASP A 921 -24.33 -7.89 7.97
N ASP A 922 -25.63 -8.11 7.87
CA ASP A 922 -26.64 -7.63 8.83
C ASP A 922 -26.73 -8.47 10.12
N SER A 923 -25.95 -9.54 10.25
CA SER A 923 -25.90 -10.33 11.48
C SER A 923 -25.23 -9.56 12.63
N GLU A 924 -25.60 -9.86 13.88
CA GLU A 924 -24.92 -9.27 15.06
C GLU A 924 -23.42 -9.61 15.16
N GLU A 925 -22.99 -10.68 14.47
CA GLU A 925 -21.59 -11.08 14.35
C GLU A 925 -20.87 -10.38 13.19
N GLY A 926 -21.65 -9.77 12.28
CA GLY A 926 -21.21 -9.08 11.08
C GLY A 926 -20.27 -7.92 11.33
N GLY A 927 -19.64 -7.45 10.25
CA GLY A 927 -18.77 -6.28 10.26
C GLY A 927 -19.52 -4.99 10.58
N VAL A 928 -18.78 -3.91 10.83
CA VAL A 928 -19.38 -2.59 10.99
C VAL A 928 -20.08 -2.20 9.68
N ASP A 929 -21.29 -1.69 9.79
CA ASP A 929 -22.00 -1.07 8.69
C ASP A 929 -21.33 0.24 8.25
N TYR A 930 -20.23 0.10 7.51
CA TYR A 930 -19.39 1.22 7.13
C TYR A 930 -20.05 2.10 6.06
N THR A 931 -20.88 1.54 5.17
CA THR A 931 -21.64 2.33 4.20
C THR A 931 -22.60 3.28 4.90
N TYR A 932 -23.32 2.80 5.92
CA TYR A 932 -24.14 3.65 6.77
C TYR A 932 -23.29 4.66 7.55
N ALA A 933 -22.20 4.22 8.18
CA ALA A 933 -21.35 5.09 9.00
C ALA A 933 -20.71 6.23 8.18
N ILE A 934 -20.14 5.93 7.01
CA ILE A 934 -19.60 6.94 6.08
C ILE A 934 -20.71 7.87 5.62
N THR A 935 -21.89 7.35 5.28
CA THR A 935 -23.02 8.21 4.90
C THR A 935 -23.40 9.17 6.03
N VAL A 936 -23.45 8.69 7.27
CA VAL A 936 -23.74 9.53 8.44
C VAL A 936 -22.66 10.60 8.62
N HIS A 937 -21.38 10.23 8.50
CA HIS A 937 -20.23 11.13 8.59
C HIS A 937 -20.30 12.25 7.55
N GLU A 938 -20.50 11.91 6.28
CA GLU A 938 -20.57 12.91 5.21
C GLU A 938 -21.77 13.85 5.36
N VAL A 939 -22.90 13.36 5.86
CA VAL A 939 -24.05 14.22 6.14
C VAL A 939 -23.82 15.10 7.37
N ALA A 940 -23.05 14.65 8.36
CA ALA A 940 -22.70 15.45 9.54
C ALA A 940 -21.85 16.69 9.17
N HIS A 941 -21.03 16.63 8.11
CA HIS A 941 -20.31 17.79 7.59
C HIS A 941 -21.22 18.96 7.15
N GLN A 942 -22.50 18.71 6.89
CA GLN A 942 -23.45 19.78 6.62
C GLN A 942 -23.63 20.73 7.81
N TRP A 943 -23.31 20.28 9.02
CA TRP A 943 -23.14 21.11 10.22
C TRP A 943 -21.67 21.44 10.47
N TRP A 944 -20.83 20.40 10.52
CA TRP A 944 -19.41 20.46 10.85
C TRP A 944 -18.54 20.70 9.60
N ALA A 945 -18.66 21.91 9.06
CA ALA A 945 -17.89 22.57 8.00
C ALA A 945 -18.81 23.61 7.34
N HIS A 946 -20.03 23.20 7.00
CA HIS A 946 -20.98 24.03 6.23
C HIS A 946 -21.90 24.92 7.09
N GLN A 947 -21.94 24.73 8.41
CA GLN A 947 -22.45 25.74 9.36
C GLN A 947 -21.33 26.29 10.24
N VAL A 948 -20.50 25.41 10.80
CA VAL A 948 -19.35 25.75 11.64
C VAL A 948 -18.06 25.47 10.87
N ILE A 949 -17.27 26.51 10.61
CA ILE A 949 -16.00 26.40 9.91
C ILE A 949 -14.87 27.03 10.74
N GLY A 950 -13.73 26.32 10.82
CA GLY A 950 -12.56 26.79 11.56
C GLY A 950 -11.67 27.72 10.74
N ALA A 951 -10.99 28.65 11.43
CA ALA A 951 -9.90 29.43 10.87
C ALA A 951 -8.76 28.53 10.33
N ASP A 952 -7.93 29.03 9.41
CA ASP A 952 -6.78 28.28 8.83
C ASP A 952 -5.58 28.14 9.80
N VAL A 953 -5.82 27.59 10.98
CA VAL A 953 -4.89 27.44 12.10
C VAL A 953 -4.82 25.98 12.58
N MET A 954 -3.85 25.66 13.43
CA MET A 954 -3.79 24.33 14.06
C MET A 954 -5.09 24.03 14.81
N GLY A 955 -5.57 22.79 14.71
CA GLY A 955 -6.81 22.35 15.33
C GLY A 955 -8.07 22.54 14.49
N ALA A 956 -8.00 23.25 13.36
CA ALA A 956 -9.18 23.55 12.54
C ALA A 956 -9.98 22.30 12.14
N THR A 957 -9.29 21.25 11.69
CA THR A 957 -9.94 20.00 11.25
C THR A 957 -10.47 19.13 12.39
N MET A 958 -10.20 19.49 13.65
CA MET A 958 -10.94 18.88 14.77
C MET A 958 -12.41 19.29 14.72
N LEU A 959 -12.70 20.55 14.36
CA LEU A 959 -14.06 21.10 14.34
C LEU A 959 -14.94 20.46 13.28
N SER A 960 -14.35 19.98 12.18
CA SER A 960 -15.06 19.33 11.07
C SER A 960 -14.96 17.81 11.13
N GLU A 961 -13.76 17.24 11.05
CA GLU A 961 -13.57 15.79 10.90
C GLU A 961 -13.85 15.02 12.19
N SER A 962 -13.31 15.48 13.33
CA SER A 962 -13.50 14.76 14.59
C SER A 962 -14.96 14.81 15.08
N LEU A 963 -15.69 15.88 14.77
CA LEU A 963 -17.10 16.02 15.12
C LEU A 963 -18.00 15.20 14.18
N SER A 964 -17.70 15.16 12.88
CA SER A 964 -18.40 14.25 11.96
C SER A 964 -18.22 12.77 12.36
N GLU A 965 -17.00 12.38 12.77
CA GLU A 965 -16.72 11.06 13.33
C GLU A 965 -17.51 10.81 14.62
N TYR A 966 -17.52 11.76 15.55
CA TYR A 966 -18.30 11.66 16.78
C TYR A 966 -19.78 11.39 16.50
N VAL A 967 -20.37 12.13 15.55
CA VAL A 967 -21.76 11.93 15.14
C VAL A 967 -21.97 10.54 14.54
N ALA A 968 -21.09 10.10 13.63
CA ALA A 968 -21.15 8.77 13.05
C ALA A 968 -21.13 7.68 14.13
N LEU A 969 -20.27 7.81 15.14
CA LEU A 969 -20.23 6.86 16.25
C LEU A 969 -21.47 6.85 17.13
N LYS A 970 -22.04 8.03 17.42
CA LYS A 970 -23.24 8.12 18.25
C LYS A 970 -24.48 7.60 17.56
N VAL A 971 -24.60 7.86 16.26
CA VAL A 971 -25.69 7.31 15.46
C VAL A 971 -25.53 5.80 15.30
N LEU A 972 -24.30 5.32 15.04
CA LEU A 972 -24.02 3.89 14.97
C LEU A 972 -24.32 3.19 16.30
N GLU A 973 -23.86 3.74 17.44
CA GLU A 973 -24.15 3.20 18.78
C GLU A 973 -25.65 3.04 19.03
N LYS A 974 -26.49 3.98 18.59
CA LYS A 974 -27.96 3.91 18.74
C LYS A 974 -28.59 2.81 17.89
N GLU A 975 -27.96 2.45 16.77
CA GLU A 975 -28.44 1.42 15.86
C GLU A 975 -27.99 0.00 16.28
N ILE A 976 -26.70 -0.18 16.61
CA ILE A 976 -26.12 -1.52 16.86
C ILE A 976 -25.83 -1.81 18.35
N GLY A 977 -25.97 -0.80 19.22
CA GLY A 977 -25.75 -0.92 20.66
C GLY A 977 -24.28 -0.74 21.11
N LYS A 978 -24.10 -0.44 22.41
CA LYS A 978 -22.80 -0.12 23.02
C LYS A 978 -21.78 -1.27 22.98
N THR A 979 -22.23 -2.52 23.05
CA THR A 979 -21.32 -3.68 23.09
C THR A 979 -20.49 -3.80 21.81
N GLN A 980 -21.07 -3.46 20.66
CA GLN A 980 -20.36 -3.52 19.38
C GLN A 980 -19.36 -2.36 19.18
N MET A 981 -19.57 -1.21 19.87
CA MET A 981 -18.67 -0.05 19.78
C MET A 981 -17.23 -0.37 20.18
N ARG A 982 -17.02 -1.37 21.04
CA ARG A 982 -15.68 -1.85 21.40
C ARG A 982 -14.82 -2.21 20.19
N LYS A 983 -15.40 -2.90 19.19
CA LYS A 983 -14.67 -3.32 17.99
C LYS A 983 -14.17 -2.09 17.22
N PHE A 984 -15.04 -1.08 17.08
CA PHE A 984 -14.70 0.18 16.43
C PHE A 984 -13.60 0.93 17.19
N LEU A 985 -13.76 1.14 18.50
CA LEU A 985 -12.78 1.87 19.31
C LEU A 985 -11.43 1.16 19.34
N LYS A 986 -11.43 -0.19 19.44
CA LYS A 986 -10.19 -0.98 19.37
C LYS A 986 -9.48 -0.79 18.03
N LYS A 987 -10.22 -0.80 16.92
CA LYS A 987 -9.67 -0.57 15.59
C LYS A 987 -9.12 0.85 15.45
N SER A 988 -9.89 1.88 15.81
CA SER A 988 -9.43 3.28 15.79
C SER A 988 -8.20 3.50 16.65
N LEU A 989 -8.11 2.85 17.82
CA LEU A 989 -6.92 2.88 18.67
C LEU A 989 -5.71 2.25 17.97
N ASP A 990 -5.86 1.06 17.39
CA ASP A 990 -4.78 0.38 16.67
C ASP A 990 -4.31 1.17 15.44
N ASP A 991 -5.24 1.77 14.70
CA ASP A 991 -4.96 2.62 13.54
C ASP A 991 -4.23 3.90 13.98
N TYR A 992 -4.68 4.57 15.05
CA TYR A 992 -3.98 5.74 15.61
C TYR A 992 -2.54 5.41 16.00
N LEU A 993 -2.33 4.31 16.72
CA LEU A 993 -1.00 3.89 17.19
C LEU A 993 -0.10 3.40 16.06
N THR A 994 -0.67 2.84 15.00
CA THR A 994 0.08 2.37 13.83
C THR A 994 0.46 3.55 12.93
N PHE A 995 -0.47 4.43 12.58
CA PHE A 995 -0.20 5.52 11.64
C PHE A 995 0.75 6.59 12.20
N ARG A 996 0.72 6.85 13.52
CA ARG A 996 1.69 7.77 14.15
C ARG A 996 3.15 7.30 14.03
N THR A 997 3.39 6.01 13.76
CA THR A 997 4.76 5.52 13.55
C THR A 997 5.37 6.06 12.25
N PHE A 998 4.54 6.49 11.31
CA PHE A 998 4.94 7.07 10.01
C PHE A 998 4.97 8.60 10.02
N GLU A 999 4.85 9.24 11.19
CA GLU A 999 4.91 10.70 11.32
C GLU A 999 6.24 11.26 10.79
N SER A 1000 6.18 12.12 9.78
CA SER A 1000 7.37 12.63 9.08
C SER A 1000 7.84 13.99 9.58
N LYS A 1001 7.00 14.76 10.29
CA LYS A 1001 7.32 16.12 10.71
C LYS A 1001 7.21 16.30 12.21
N ARG A 1002 6.01 16.13 12.77
CA ARG A 1002 5.74 16.28 14.21
C ARG A 1002 4.34 15.79 14.55
N GLU A 1003 4.17 15.18 15.71
CA GLU A 1003 2.85 14.87 16.26
C GLU A 1003 2.36 16.02 17.14
N LYS A 1004 1.10 16.47 16.96
CA LYS A 1004 0.47 17.48 17.82
C LYS A 1004 -0.73 16.91 18.59
N PRO A 1005 -1.11 17.51 19.73
CA PRO A 1005 -2.37 17.19 20.42
C PRO A 1005 -3.61 17.43 19.53
N LEU A 1006 -4.77 16.84 19.88
CA LEU A 1006 -5.98 16.93 19.06
C LEU A 1006 -6.42 18.38 18.81
N MET A 1007 -6.38 19.21 19.86
CA MET A 1007 -6.73 20.64 19.80
C MET A 1007 -5.79 21.46 18.91
N TYR A 1008 -4.59 20.96 18.64
CA TYR A 1008 -3.55 21.64 17.84
C TYR A 1008 -3.12 20.80 16.64
N ASN A 1009 -4.01 19.91 16.15
CA ASN A 1009 -3.66 19.03 15.04
C ASN A 1009 -3.34 19.84 13.78
N ASP A 1010 -2.34 19.37 13.04
CA ASP A 1010 -1.77 20.11 11.90
C ASP A 1010 -2.31 19.60 10.55
N GLY A 1011 -3.52 19.01 10.54
CA GLY A 1011 -4.10 18.33 9.38
C GLY A 1011 -3.77 16.83 9.27
N GLN A 1012 -3.24 16.24 10.34
CA GLN A 1012 -2.85 14.83 10.39
C GLN A 1012 -4.09 13.92 10.48
N GLY A 1013 -4.29 13.06 9.48
CA GLY A 1013 -5.45 12.17 9.37
C GLY A 1013 -5.66 11.29 10.60
N TYR A 1014 -4.60 10.64 11.09
CA TYR A 1014 -4.67 9.75 12.26
C TYR A 1014 -5.07 10.47 13.56
N ILE A 1015 -4.87 11.80 13.63
CA ILE A 1015 -5.30 12.60 14.78
C ILE A 1015 -6.76 13.02 14.62
N ARG A 1016 -7.14 13.61 13.48
CA ARG A 1016 -8.48 14.18 13.31
C ARG A 1016 -9.58 13.11 13.17
N TYR A 1017 -9.27 11.95 12.60
CA TYR A 1017 -10.21 10.82 12.51
C TYR A 1017 -10.08 9.90 13.71
N GLN A 1018 -9.01 9.11 13.80
CA GLN A 1018 -8.89 8.04 14.81
C GLN A 1018 -8.82 8.60 16.23
N LYS A 1019 -7.86 9.49 16.56
CA LYS A 1019 -7.79 10.10 17.91
C LYS A 1019 -9.02 10.95 18.21
N GLY A 1020 -9.52 11.71 17.24
CA GLY A 1020 -10.76 12.49 17.36
C GLY A 1020 -11.94 11.63 17.79
N SER A 1021 -12.16 10.52 17.09
CA SER A 1021 -13.22 9.56 17.39
C SER A 1021 -13.13 9.02 18.83
N LEU A 1022 -11.93 8.60 19.26
CA LEU A 1022 -11.69 8.10 20.63
C LEU A 1022 -11.95 9.17 21.68
N VAL A 1023 -11.45 10.39 21.47
CA VAL A 1023 -11.55 11.49 22.42
C VAL A 1023 -12.98 11.96 22.59
N PHE A 1024 -13.72 12.24 21.52
CA PHE A 1024 -15.11 12.70 21.65
C PHE A 1024 -16.04 11.61 22.15
N TYR A 1025 -15.82 10.35 21.74
CA TYR A 1025 -16.58 9.22 22.27
C TYR A 1025 -16.35 9.07 23.77
N ALA A 1026 -15.09 9.03 24.22
CA ALA A 1026 -14.76 8.95 25.63
C ALA A 1026 -15.31 10.15 26.41
N LEU A 1027 -15.12 11.38 25.92
CA LEU A 1027 -15.64 12.58 26.56
C LEU A 1027 -17.16 12.51 26.77
N SER A 1028 -17.92 12.08 25.75
CA SER A 1028 -19.37 11.91 25.86
C SER A 1028 -19.80 10.92 26.95
N ASP A 1029 -18.97 9.92 27.25
CA ASP A 1029 -19.20 8.94 28.30
C ASP A 1029 -18.77 9.46 29.69
N TYR A 1030 -17.78 10.37 29.76
CA TYR A 1030 -17.31 10.95 31.01
C TYR A 1030 -18.23 12.05 31.55
N ILE A 1031 -18.71 12.96 30.70
CA ILE A 1031 -19.56 14.08 31.12
C ILE A 1031 -21.04 13.91 30.75
N GLY A 1032 -21.37 12.90 29.94
CA GLY A 1032 -22.72 12.64 29.43
C GLY A 1032 -22.93 13.17 28.01
N GLU A 1033 -23.60 12.38 27.16
CA GLU A 1033 -23.90 12.75 25.76
C GLU A 1033 -24.72 14.03 25.69
N ASP A 1034 -25.79 14.14 26.49
CA ASP A 1034 -26.65 15.32 26.50
C ASP A 1034 -25.91 16.58 26.94
N VAL A 1035 -24.99 16.46 27.91
CA VAL A 1035 -24.18 17.58 28.41
C VAL A 1035 -23.20 18.04 27.34
N LEU A 1036 -22.50 17.11 26.69
CA LEU A 1036 -21.58 17.42 25.59
C LEU A 1036 -22.34 18.01 24.40
N ASN A 1037 -23.43 17.38 23.96
CA ASN A 1037 -24.24 17.84 22.83
C ASN A 1037 -24.83 19.21 23.11
N LYS A 1038 -25.27 19.50 24.34
CA LYS A 1038 -25.73 20.84 24.74
C LYS A 1038 -24.61 21.88 24.64
N ALA A 1039 -23.40 21.58 25.11
CA ALA A 1039 -22.27 22.50 24.98
C ALA A 1039 -21.90 22.76 23.51
N LEU A 1040 -21.96 21.73 22.67
CA LEU A 1040 -21.77 21.83 21.22
C LEU A 1040 -22.90 22.62 20.55
N LYS A 1041 -24.15 22.46 21.00
CA LYS A 1041 -25.31 23.24 20.56
C LYS A 1041 -25.14 24.72 20.84
N ASP A 1042 -24.73 25.06 22.05
CA ASP A 1042 -24.47 26.44 22.47
C ASP A 1042 -23.33 27.04 21.64
N TYR A 1043 -22.27 26.25 21.37
CA TYR A 1043 -21.17 26.64 20.49
C TYR A 1043 -21.64 26.88 19.05
N VAL A 1044 -22.41 25.96 18.46
CA VAL A 1044 -22.98 26.12 17.10
C VAL A 1044 -23.87 27.35 17.02
N ALA A 1045 -24.67 27.62 18.05
CA ALA A 1045 -25.52 28.81 18.09
C ALA A 1045 -24.72 30.12 18.06
N GLU A 1046 -23.51 30.13 18.61
CA GLU A 1046 -22.59 31.28 18.64
C GLU A 1046 -21.87 31.48 17.30
N VAL A 1047 -21.46 30.41 16.61
CA VAL A 1047 -20.52 30.50 15.47
C VAL A 1047 -21.07 30.06 14.12
N LYS A 1048 -22.33 29.61 14.04
CA LYS A 1048 -22.94 29.18 12.76
C LYS A 1048 -22.93 30.32 11.73
N PHE A 1049 -22.46 30.02 10.52
CA PHE A 1049 -22.33 30.98 9.40
C PHE A 1049 -21.55 32.25 9.76
N GLN A 1050 -20.64 32.15 10.74
CA GLN A 1050 -19.78 33.25 11.15
C GLN A 1050 -18.94 33.76 9.96
N GLU A 1051 -18.84 35.07 9.83
CA GLU A 1051 -17.88 35.77 8.97
C GLU A 1051 -16.58 36.02 9.77
N PRO A 1052 -15.44 36.35 9.12
CA PRO A 1052 -14.19 36.57 9.83
C PRO A 1052 -14.29 37.58 10.99
N PRO A 1053 -13.58 37.39 12.12
CA PRO A 1053 -12.62 36.31 12.39
C PRO A 1053 -13.32 34.98 12.68
N TYR A 1054 -12.82 33.89 12.09
CA TYR A 1054 -13.40 32.56 12.26
C TYR A 1054 -13.01 31.91 13.60
N THR A 1055 -13.91 31.08 14.13
CA THR A 1055 -13.72 30.30 15.35
C THR A 1055 -12.54 29.33 15.28
N THR A 1056 -12.03 28.93 16.45
CA THR A 1056 -10.89 28.02 16.59
C THR A 1056 -11.19 26.81 17.48
N SER A 1057 -10.27 25.84 17.46
CA SER A 1057 -10.31 24.70 18.38
C SER A 1057 -10.30 25.11 19.86
N ILE A 1058 -9.63 26.22 20.19
CA ILE A 1058 -9.58 26.75 21.56
C ILE A 1058 -10.98 27.16 22.02
N ASP A 1059 -11.76 27.80 21.13
CA ASP A 1059 -13.09 28.28 21.47
C ASP A 1059 -14.01 27.10 21.77
N MET A 1060 -14.09 26.10 20.90
CA MET A 1060 -14.90 24.91 21.15
C MET A 1060 -14.49 24.17 22.45
N VAL A 1061 -13.18 23.98 22.68
CA VAL A 1061 -12.70 23.34 23.91
C VAL A 1061 -13.02 24.17 25.15
N ARG A 1062 -13.11 25.51 25.04
CA ARG A 1062 -13.57 26.39 26.12
C ARG A 1062 -15.04 26.13 26.48
N HIS A 1063 -15.92 25.91 25.49
CA HIS A 1063 -17.32 25.54 25.74
C HIS A 1063 -17.43 24.20 26.46
N ILE A 1064 -16.68 23.20 26.00
CA ILE A 1064 -16.61 21.88 26.63
C ILE A 1064 -16.07 22.01 28.08
N ARG A 1065 -15.02 22.81 28.28
CA ARG A 1065 -14.40 23.01 29.60
C ARG A 1065 -15.38 23.58 30.62
N ARG A 1066 -16.24 24.51 30.23
CA ARG A 1066 -17.24 25.15 31.11
C ARG A 1066 -18.26 24.16 31.67
N VAL A 1067 -18.63 23.14 30.88
CA VAL A 1067 -19.59 22.11 31.30
C VAL A 1067 -18.93 20.90 31.95
N THR A 1068 -17.61 20.78 31.88
CA THR A 1068 -16.85 19.68 32.49
C THR A 1068 -16.72 19.92 34.01
N PRO A 1069 -17.15 18.97 34.86
CA PRO A 1069 -17.01 19.11 36.32
C PRO A 1069 -15.55 19.27 36.77
N ASP A 1070 -15.32 19.98 37.87
CA ASP A 1070 -13.97 20.21 38.44
C ASP A 1070 -13.17 18.90 38.63
N SER A 1071 -13.86 17.83 39.05
CA SER A 1071 -13.25 16.50 39.23
C SER A 1071 -12.75 15.86 37.93
N LEU A 1072 -13.20 16.32 36.76
CA LEU A 1072 -12.88 15.79 35.44
C LEU A 1072 -12.09 16.76 34.55
N GLN A 1073 -11.70 17.94 35.06
CA GLN A 1073 -10.95 18.94 34.29
C GLN A 1073 -9.62 18.40 33.72
N TYR A 1074 -9.02 17.40 34.36
CA TYR A 1074 -7.80 16.74 33.86
C TYR A 1074 -8.03 16.06 32.50
N VAL A 1075 -9.26 15.59 32.20
CA VAL A 1075 -9.62 14.93 30.93
C VAL A 1075 -9.41 15.88 29.76
N ILE A 1076 -9.72 17.17 29.92
CA ILE A 1076 -9.50 18.17 28.88
C ILE A 1076 -8.01 18.29 28.54
N LYS A 1077 -7.16 18.38 29.56
CA LYS A 1077 -5.70 18.43 29.38
C LYS A 1077 -5.17 17.17 28.68
N ASP A 1078 -5.61 16.00 29.13
CA ASP A 1078 -5.08 14.73 28.64
C ASP A 1078 -5.57 14.38 27.23
N MET A 1079 -6.83 14.67 26.90
CA MET A 1079 -7.44 14.32 25.61
C MET A 1079 -7.19 15.38 24.52
N PHE A 1080 -7.24 16.67 24.84
CA PHE A 1080 -7.20 17.76 23.86
C PHE A 1080 -5.84 18.46 23.78
N GLU A 1081 -5.26 18.80 24.93
CA GLU A 1081 -4.09 19.70 25.00
C GLU A 1081 -2.75 18.97 24.94
N THR A 1082 -2.73 17.65 25.16
CA THR A 1082 -1.49 16.87 25.22
C THR A 1082 -1.55 15.58 24.40
N ILE A 1083 -0.38 14.96 24.19
CA ILE A 1083 -0.25 13.63 23.61
C ILE A 1083 -0.13 12.64 24.77
N THR A 1084 -1.26 12.33 25.40
CA THR A 1084 -1.32 11.43 26.57
C THR A 1084 -1.65 10.01 26.13
N LEU A 1085 -0.88 9.06 26.66
CA LEU A 1085 -1.00 7.63 26.40
C LEU A 1085 -1.03 6.85 27.72
N TYR A 1086 -1.70 5.71 27.68
CA TYR A 1086 -1.86 4.81 28.81
C TYR A 1086 -1.18 3.47 28.55
N ASN A 1087 -0.92 2.77 29.66
CA ASN A 1087 -0.56 1.37 29.74
C ASN A 1087 -1.27 0.81 30.97
N ASN A 1088 -2.50 0.35 30.74
CA ASN A 1088 -3.36 -0.30 31.72
C ASN A 1088 -3.22 -1.80 31.53
N ARG A 1089 -3.22 -2.56 32.63
CA ARG A 1089 -3.17 -4.03 32.54
C ARG A 1089 -3.77 -4.69 33.76
N ILE A 1090 -4.46 -5.80 33.58
CA ILE A 1090 -4.77 -6.70 34.69
C ILE A 1090 -3.50 -7.46 35.09
N VAL A 1091 -3.26 -7.59 36.39
CA VAL A 1091 -2.12 -8.31 36.96
C VAL A 1091 -2.56 -9.66 37.49
N ASP A 1092 -3.65 -9.67 38.26
CA ASP A 1092 -4.22 -10.89 38.83
C ASP A 1092 -5.73 -10.72 39.06
N VAL A 1093 -6.46 -11.83 38.99
CA VAL A 1093 -7.90 -11.87 39.22
C VAL A 1093 -8.30 -13.16 39.93
N SER A 1094 -9.19 -13.06 40.90
CA SER A 1094 -9.82 -14.23 41.53
C SER A 1094 -11.29 -13.98 41.85
N SER A 1095 -12.10 -15.04 41.81
CA SER A 1095 -13.51 -15.02 42.16
C SER A 1095 -13.80 -16.05 43.24
N THR A 1096 -14.46 -15.63 44.32
CA THR A 1096 -14.86 -16.49 45.44
C THR A 1096 -16.38 -16.45 45.60
N GLU A 1097 -17.02 -17.61 45.58
CA GLU A 1097 -18.45 -17.74 45.88
C GLU A 1097 -18.69 -17.50 47.37
N MET A 1098 -19.68 -16.65 47.68
CA MET A 1098 -20.06 -16.27 49.03
C MET A 1098 -21.26 -17.11 49.51
N GLU A 1099 -21.43 -17.25 50.82
CA GLU A 1099 -22.53 -18.05 51.43
C GLU A 1099 -23.94 -17.61 50.99
N ASN A 1100 -24.10 -16.36 50.54
CA ASN A 1100 -25.36 -15.80 50.05
C ASN A 1100 -25.60 -16.00 48.54
N GLY A 1101 -24.78 -16.81 47.86
CA GLY A 1101 -24.87 -17.08 46.42
C GLY A 1101 -24.32 -15.98 45.51
N LYS A 1102 -23.74 -14.91 46.07
CA LYS A 1102 -23.03 -13.86 45.30
C LYS A 1102 -21.56 -14.21 45.12
N TYR A 1103 -20.88 -13.53 44.21
CA TYR A 1103 -19.46 -13.74 43.95
C TYR A 1103 -18.65 -12.49 44.32
N LYS A 1104 -17.63 -12.66 45.16
CA LYS A 1104 -16.62 -11.64 45.45
C LYS A 1104 -15.49 -11.76 44.43
N VAL A 1105 -15.25 -10.69 43.67
CA VAL A 1105 -14.21 -10.60 42.65
C VAL A 1105 -13.11 -9.69 43.14
N ASP A 1106 -11.92 -10.25 43.33
CA ASP A 1106 -10.71 -9.51 43.68
C ASP A 1106 -9.87 -9.26 42.41
N ILE A 1107 -9.58 -8.00 42.13
CA ILE A 1107 -8.89 -7.56 40.90
C ILE A 1107 -7.64 -6.76 41.31
N GLU A 1108 -6.46 -7.22 40.89
CA GLU A 1108 -5.21 -6.48 40.94
C GLU A 1108 -4.84 -5.99 39.54
N PHE A 1109 -4.56 -4.69 39.39
CA PHE A 1109 -4.27 -4.09 38.09
C PHE A 1109 -3.29 -2.93 38.20
N ASN A 1110 -2.51 -2.74 37.13
CA ASN A 1110 -1.60 -1.60 37.00
C ASN A 1110 -2.15 -0.57 36.03
N VAL A 1111 -1.92 0.71 36.33
CA VAL A 1111 -2.22 1.85 35.46
C VAL A 1111 -0.96 2.71 35.38
N SER A 1112 -0.51 3.00 34.16
CA SER A 1112 0.55 3.96 33.90
C SER A 1112 0.11 4.92 32.81
N LYS A 1113 0.37 6.21 33.03
CA LYS A 1113 0.07 7.30 32.10
C LYS A 1113 1.36 8.03 31.75
N TYR A 1114 1.63 8.24 30.47
CA TYR A 1114 2.79 9.00 30.02
C TYR A 1114 2.43 9.92 28.87
N ARG A 1115 3.34 10.84 28.55
CA ARG A 1115 3.15 11.77 27.44
C ARG A 1115 4.30 11.71 26.46
N ASN A 1116 3.99 12.06 25.22
CA ASN A 1116 4.99 12.21 24.17
C ASN A 1116 5.18 13.70 23.86
N ASN A 1117 6.41 14.06 23.52
CA ASN A 1117 6.66 15.33 22.83
C ASN A 1117 6.37 15.17 21.33
N GLU A 1118 6.53 16.26 20.58
CA GLU A 1118 6.25 16.33 19.14
C GLU A 1118 7.08 15.36 18.28
N LYS A 1119 8.25 14.93 18.78
CA LYS A 1119 9.11 13.94 18.11
C LYS A 1119 8.81 12.50 18.54
N GLY A 1120 7.85 12.30 19.45
CA GLY A 1120 7.49 10.99 19.96
C GLY A 1120 8.36 10.49 21.12
N LYS A 1121 9.17 11.35 21.75
CA LYS A 1121 9.93 11.00 22.96
C LYS A 1121 9.00 10.97 24.18
N ARG A 1122 9.00 9.85 24.89
CA ARG A 1122 8.19 9.64 26.12
C ARG A 1122 8.77 10.40 27.30
N TYR A 1123 7.90 10.96 28.13
CA TYR A 1123 8.23 11.54 29.43
C TYR A 1123 7.13 11.26 30.47
N TYR A 1124 7.54 11.19 31.73
CA TYR A 1124 6.70 10.77 32.87
C TYR A 1124 6.58 11.84 33.97
N SER A 1125 7.36 12.92 33.91
CA SER A 1125 7.28 14.04 34.84
C SER A 1125 6.52 15.21 34.21
N GLU A 1126 5.83 15.99 35.05
CA GLU A 1126 5.27 17.29 34.64
C GLU A 1126 6.15 18.40 35.21
N VAL A 1127 6.04 19.61 34.65
CA VAL A 1127 6.74 20.78 35.21
C VAL A 1127 6.34 20.96 36.68
N GLY A 1128 7.31 20.87 37.59
CA GLY A 1128 7.11 20.99 39.03
C GLY A 1128 6.50 19.76 39.71
N ARG A 1129 6.41 18.60 39.05
CA ARG A 1129 5.92 17.35 39.65
C ARG A 1129 6.73 16.14 39.19
N ASP A 1130 7.25 15.40 40.16
CA ASP A 1130 7.99 14.16 39.90
C ASP A 1130 7.08 13.05 39.36
N SER A 1131 7.68 12.10 38.64
CA SER A 1131 6.99 10.90 38.16
C SER A 1131 6.64 9.97 39.32
N LEU A 1132 5.46 9.36 39.26
CA LEU A 1132 5.14 8.19 40.07
C LEU A 1132 6.02 7.02 39.63
N SER A 1133 6.43 6.21 40.61
CA SER A 1133 7.26 5.03 40.38
C SER A 1133 6.74 3.87 41.20
N TYR A 1134 6.63 2.70 40.57
CA TYR A 1134 6.27 1.45 41.23
C TYR A 1134 7.17 0.35 40.70
N LEU A 1135 7.84 -0.39 41.58
CA LEU A 1135 8.66 -1.55 41.21
C LEU A 1135 7.84 -2.82 41.47
N PRO A 1136 7.31 -3.49 40.44
CA PRO A 1136 6.62 -4.75 40.64
C PRO A 1136 7.57 -5.80 41.22
N GLU A 1137 7.02 -6.68 42.05
CA GLU A 1137 7.78 -7.77 42.66
C GLU A 1137 8.48 -8.63 41.58
N GLY A 1138 9.77 -8.91 41.79
CA GLY A 1138 10.60 -9.68 40.84
C GLY A 1138 11.05 -8.91 39.58
N LYS A 1139 10.66 -7.65 39.38
CA LYS A 1139 11.16 -6.82 38.27
C LYS A 1139 12.39 -6.00 38.69
N LYS A 1140 13.29 -5.74 37.72
CA LYS A 1140 14.50 -4.93 37.91
C LYS A 1140 14.33 -3.44 37.56
N ARG A 1141 13.21 -3.08 36.93
CA ARG A 1141 12.93 -1.72 36.46
C ARG A 1141 11.56 -1.29 36.95
N PRO A 1142 11.44 -0.06 37.51
CA PRO A 1142 10.14 0.45 37.92
C PRO A 1142 9.28 0.79 36.70
N ILE A 1143 7.97 0.65 36.88
CA ILE A 1143 6.96 1.27 36.04
C ILE A 1143 6.88 2.73 36.46
N LEU A 1144 6.95 3.64 35.49
CA LEU A 1144 6.84 5.07 35.71
C LEU A 1144 5.47 5.56 35.22
N SER A 1145 4.96 6.60 35.85
CA SER A 1145 3.74 7.28 35.40
C SER A 1145 3.83 8.77 35.72
N THR A 1146 3.17 9.58 34.89
CA THR A 1146 2.70 10.90 35.32
C THR A 1146 1.71 10.75 36.47
N GLN A 1147 1.37 11.85 37.12
CA GLN A 1147 0.40 11.84 38.22
C GLN A 1147 -0.94 11.25 37.77
N LEU A 1148 -1.45 10.31 38.56
CA LEU A 1148 -2.72 9.64 38.33
C LEU A 1148 -3.79 10.29 39.21
N GLN A 1149 -4.88 10.73 38.59
CA GLN A 1149 -6.12 11.20 39.22
C GLN A 1149 -7.31 10.79 38.33
N ASP A 1150 -7.18 9.63 37.70
CA ASP A 1150 -7.92 9.28 36.49
C ASP A 1150 -9.09 8.36 36.85
N TYR A 1151 -10.29 8.71 36.42
CA TYR A 1151 -11.46 7.86 36.50
C TYR A 1151 -11.44 6.84 35.37
N ILE A 1152 -11.18 5.58 35.67
CA ILE A 1152 -11.07 4.51 34.67
C ILE A 1152 -12.18 3.49 34.89
N ASP A 1153 -12.84 3.06 33.81
CA ASP A 1153 -13.87 2.03 33.89
C ASP A 1153 -13.26 0.69 34.32
N ILE A 1154 -13.83 0.08 35.36
CA ILE A 1154 -13.59 -1.32 35.72
C ILE A 1154 -14.83 -2.12 35.36
N GLY A 1155 -14.63 -3.16 34.56
CA GLY A 1155 -15.69 -4.05 34.06
C GLY A 1155 -15.58 -5.46 34.60
N ILE A 1156 -16.72 -6.08 34.91
CA ILE A 1156 -16.86 -7.51 35.20
C ILE A 1156 -17.96 -8.05 34.29
N PHE A 1157 -17.67 -9.16 33.62
CA PHE A 1157 -18.49 -9.74 32.58
C PHE A 1157 -18.82 -11.20 32.89
N THR A 1158 -19.93 -11.67 32.32
CA THR A 1158 -20.32 -13.08 32.25
C THR A 1158 -20.62 -13.47 30.80
N GLU A 1159 -20.81 -14.77 30.55
CA GLU A 1159 -21.23 -15.30 29.26
C GLU A 1159 -22.60 -15.98 29.41
N ASP A 1160 -23.61 -15.54 28.66
CA ASP A 1160 -24.91 -16.20 28.54
C ASP A 1160 -24.93 -17.08 27.27
N ASP A 1161 -25.60 -18.23 27.30
CA ASP A 1161 -25.85 -19.03 26.10
C ASP A 1161 -27.17 -18.59 25.46
N VAL A 1162 -27.10 -17.95 24.30
CA VAL A 1162 -28.26 -17.52 23.51
C VAL A 1162 -28.16 -18.21 22.14
N ASP A 1163 -29.11 -19.10 21.85
CA ASP A 1163 -29.18 -19.89 20.61
C ASP A 1163 -27.91 -20.72 20.31
N GLY A 1164 -27.27 -21.28 21.35
CA GLY A 1164 -26.05 -22.08 21.21
C GLY A 1164 -24.78 -21.24 21.06
N LYS A 1165 -24.88 -19.92 21.25
CA LYS A 1165 -23.77 -18.96 21.15
C LYS A 1165 -23.58 -18.24 22.48
N LYS A 1166 -22.32 -18.20 22.93
CA LYS A 1166 -21.91 -17.48 24.14
C LYS A 1166 -21.91 -15.98 23.87
N LYS A 1167 -22.85 -15.25 24.46
CA LYS A 1167 -22.93 -13.78 24.41
C LYS A 1167 -22.39 -13.18 25.70
N GLU A 1168 -21.53 -12.19 25.56
CA GLU A 1168 -21.01 -11.44 26.69
C GLU A 1168 -22.09 -10.53 27.29
N ARG A 1169 -22.26 -10.58 28.61
CA ARG A 1169 -23.12 -9.65 29.36
C ARG A 1169 -22.32 -8.97 30.47
N VAL A 1170 -22.59 -7.68 30.67
CA VAL A 1170 -21.96 -6.86 31.70
C VAL A 1170 -22.63 -7.09 33.05
N LEU A 1171 -21.87 -7.55 34.05
CA LEU A 1171 -22.32 -7.63 35.45
C LEU A 1171 -22.01 -6.35 36.23
N TYR A 1172 -20.88 -5.72 35.94
CA TYR A 1172 -20.44 -4.48 36.57
C TYR A 1172 -19.67 -3.65 35.55
N LEU A 1173 -19.95 -2.35 35.46
CA LEU A 1173 -19.15 -1.38 34.71
C LEU A 1173 -19.28 -0.02 35.38
N LYS A 1174 -18.25 0.39 36.13
CA LYS A 1174 -18.23 1.71 36.79
C LYS A 1174 -16.83 2.32 36.74
N LYS A 1175 -16.78 3.64 36.75
CA LYS A 1175 -15.53 4.41 36.85
C LYS A 1175 -15.00 4.40 38.28
N HIS A 1176 -13.74 4.02 38.43
CA HIS A 1176 -12.99 4.10 39.69
C HIS A 1176 -11.90 5.16 39.58
N LYS A 1177 -11.73 5.98 40.62
CA LYS A 1177 -10.66 6.98 40.67
C LYS A 1177 -9.33 6.31 41.00
N ILE A 1178 -8.40 6.34 40.05
CA ILE A 1178 -7.07 5.72 40.15
C ILE A 1178 -6.03 6.79 40.49
N THR A 1179 -5.27 6.56 41.56
CA THR A 1179 -4.27 7.53 42.06
C THR A 1179 -2.88 6.93 42.26
N ALA A 1180 -2.75 5.61 42.12
CA ALA A 1180 -1.49 4.87 42.24
C ALA A 1180 -1.29 3.98 41.01
N ILE A 1181 -0.05 3.56 40.76
CA ILE A 1181 0.26 2.66 39.64
C ILE A 1181 -0.33 1.28 39.88
N ASN A 1182 -0.11 0.66 41.06
CA ASN A 1182 -0.70 -0.64 41.41
C ASN A 1182 -1.96 -0.44 42.25
N ASN A 1183 -3.04 -1.14 41.89
CA ASN A 1183 -4.34 -1.00 42.53
C ASN A 1183 -4.94 -2.39 42.82
N LYS A 1184 -5.63 -2.51 43.96
CA LYS A 1184 -6.39 -3.70 44.37
C LYS A 1184 -7.79 -3.30 44.74
N ILE A 1185 -8.79 -3.92 44.14
CA ILE A 1185 -10.19 -3.68 44.45
C ILE A 1185 -10.96 -5.00 44.58
N SER A 1186 -11.99 -4.98 45.42
CA SER A 1186 -12.92 -6.09 45.61
C SER A 1186 -14.33 -5.65 45.25
N ILE A 1187 -15.01 -6.36 44.35
CA ILE A 1187 -16.37 -6.05 43.90
C ILE A 1187 -17.25 -7.29 44.08
N ILE A 1188 -18.47 -7.09 44.57
CA ILE A 1188 -19.46 -8.17 44.72
C ILE A 1188 -20.44 -8.11 43.54
N VAL A 1189 -20.63 -9.23 42.85
CA VAL A 1189 -21.57 -9.40 41.74
C VAL A 1189 -22.55 -10.53 42.01
N ASP A 1190 -23.74 -10.45 41.42
CA ASP A 1190 -24.84 -11.39 41.70
C ASP A 1190 -24.71 -12.73 40.96
N GLU A 1191 -23.83 -12.81 39.96
CA GLU A 1191 -23.66 -13.97 39.09
C GLU A 1191 -22.20 -14.32 38.90
N LYS A 1192 -21.92 -15.56 38.48
CA LYS A 1192 -20.56 -16.04 38.29
C LYS A 1192 -19.86 -15.24 37.18
N PRO A 1193 -18.75 -14.55 37.48
CA PRO A 1193 -18.00 -13.79 36.47
C PRO A 1193 -17.15 -14.74 35.60
N THR A 1194 -16.95 -14.36 34.35
CA THR A 1194 -16.07 -15.07 33.39
C THR A 1194 -14.86 -14.24 32.99
N GLU A 1195 -14.94 -12.92 33.08
CA GLU A 1195 -13.87 -12.01 32.65
C GLU A 1195 -13.94 -10.67 33.41
N VAL A 1196 -12.78 -10.04 33.62
CA VAL A 1196 -12.66 -8.68 34.16
C VAL A 1196 -11.87 -7.80 33.22
N GLY A 1197 -12.00 -6.48 33.37
CA GLY A 1197 -11.08 -5.57 32.69
C GLY A 1197 -10.99 -4.17 33.28
N VAL A 1198 -9.87 -3.52 32.97
CA VAL A 1198 -9.57 -2.11 33.22
C VAL A 1198 -9.56 -1.38 31.88
N ASP A 1199 -10.38 -0.33 31.74
CA ASP A 1199 -10.75 0.25 30.44
C ASP A 1199 -11.15 -0.82 29.39
N PRO A 1200 -12.15 -1.67 29.70
CA PRO A 1200 -12.45 -2.86 28.88
C PRO A 1200 -12.99 -2.53 27.48
N TYR A 1201 -13.43 -1.29 27.25
CA TYR A 1201 -13.95 -0.79 25.97
C TYR A 1201 -12.91 0.00 25.14
N ASN A 1202 -11.66 0.14 25.63
CA ASN A 1202 -10.59 0.90 24.97
C ASN A 1202 -10.93 2.37 24.75
N LYS A 1203 -11.51 3.03 25.76
CA LYS A 1203 -11.85 4.47 25.70
C LYS A 1203 -10.60 5.34 25.89
N LEU A 1204 -9.58 4.81 26.57
CA LEU A 1204 -8.30 5.46 26.73
C LEU A 1204 -7.33 5.03 25.63
N ILE A 1205 -6.40 5.92 25.29
CA ILE A 1205 -5.37 5.65 24.29
C ILE A 1205 -4.30 4.76 24.92
N ASP A 1206 -4.58 3.46 24.99
CA ASP A 1206 -3.69 2.46 25.58
C ASP A 1206 -2.77 1.84 24.52
N THR A 1207 -1.46 1.87 24.78
CA THR A 1207 -0.47 1.27 23.87
C THR A 1207 -0.38 -0.25 23.90
N GLN A 1208 -1.07 -0.92 24.82
CA GLN A 1208 -1.11 -2.37 24.98
C GLN A 1208 -2.52 -2.87 25.34
N SER A 1209 -3.58 -2.35 24.72
CA SER A 1209 -4.99 -2.68 25.03
C SER A 1209 -5.43 -4.16 25.05
N ASN A 1210 -4.58 -5.10 24.64
CA ASN A 1210 -4.85 -6.53 24.71
C ASN A 1210 -4.77 -7.11 26.13
N ASP A 1211 -4.06 -6.49 27.07
CA ASP A 1211 -3.99 -6.92 28.48
C ASP A 1211 -4.91 -6.13 29.42
N ASN A 1212 -5.78 -5.28 28.86
CA ASN A 1212 -6.86 -4.59 29.57
C ASN A 1212 -7.89 -5.56 30.15
N ARG A 1213 -8.03 -6.78 29.60
CA ARG A 1213 -9.01 -7.78 30.05
C ARG A 1213 -8.34 -9.12 30.34
N GLN A 1214 -8.87 -9.84 31.31
CA GLN A 1214 -8.40 -11.16 31.71
C GLN A 1214 -9.58 -12.05 32.07
N LYS A 1215 -9.59 -13.27 31.51
CA LYS A 1215 -10.54 -14.32 31.88
C LYS A 1215 -10.19 -14.90 33.27
N MET A 1216 -11.22 -15.30 34.00
CA MET A 1216 -11.14 -15.88 35.34
C MET A 1216 -10.38 -17.21 35.40
#